data_AF-A0A2N1Y0U9-F1
#
_entry.id   AF-A0A2N1Y0U9-F1
#
_cell.length_a   1.000
_cell.length_b   1.000
_cell.length_c   1.000
_cell.angle_alpha   90.00
_cell.angle_beta   90.00
_cell.angle_gamma   90.00
#
_symmetry.space_group_name_H-M   'P 1'
#
loop_
_entity.id
_entity.type
_entity.pdbx_description
1 polymer ?
#
loop_
_entity_poly.entity_id
_entity_poly.type
_entity_poly.pdbx_seq_one_letter_code
_entity_poly.pdbx_strand_id
1 'polypeptide(L)'
;MTLGGVAMSIRTNRASALSLFVVAALWALPALSAQVPVEPEPQLVTVAGSLQSELGCPGDWQPDCAASGLVFDAEDGVWQRVLAIPAGDWEYKAPLNGSWDVNFGANGVQGGANIALSLAAARDVKFYYSHASHWITDAVNSTIAVAPGNFQSELGCNGDWDPSCLHSWLQDVDGDGLFSFTAWLPAGNYETKVALNESWDVNFGASGVQNGANIPFDVPDVENGGADVTFFYDDNSHELTISLDGSLDPEPPQPQSVTIAGSLQSELGCPGDWQPDCAATGLVFDAEDRVWQRTFDLPAGNWEYKAPLNGSWDVNFGANGVQGGANIPLALGSAASVKFYYNNASHWVTDNRNSPIAVVAGSFQSALGCNGDWDPSCLRSWLLDVDGDGVFKFSARLPAGDYEAKVALNENWDVNFGQGGAQNGSNIAFSVPASDGPRDSEVFFAWDAQTHVLQVSLVDAQGDLRSARAHWLSADVLAWNPASLPAGARVFLHADADAGLRLMLNGVEGGETIELTRDDAGLPAALRSAYPHLQGLSAFRLPALDQATLSTLLKTQLAVSVLDADGHLLDASGVQIPGVLDDRFAFAGELGAVYRDDGISLRLWAPTAQSVRLLLFDDSDPLSDPVETRDLQEDIASGVWQVNGPRAWDRRYYLFEVSVFAPSTGKIEVNRVTDPYSLSLAADSVRSQFVDLDAADLKPRGWDHLHKPAFTAPEDMALYELHVRDFSISDTSVPAAERGTFRAFTHRNSIGMRHLAQLARAGISHVHLLPSFDFATVPEKRADQAQPAGDLASYAADGEQQQAAIAAVKDRDGFNWGYDPFHYTVPEGSYATDPDGSARIVEFREMVQALNRAGLRVVMDVVYNHTTAAGQNDRSVLDKVVPGYYHRLNLDGAIETSSCCANTASEHRMMEKLLIDSVLTWAKQYQVDGFRFDLMGHHMKSNMVKLRQALDALSARRDGVDGRAIYLYGEGWNFGEVADNARGENAIQRNMAGTGIGSFNDRLRDGLRGGNPRHPRRLRARRCQRRQRPRRSNRLFRPARRLHRRPAGGDQLRRFTRQRDLIRRDPAQGRAQRYFGRARTHAAGEQQPDRARARRAVLPCRAGHPAFQGHGSRQLQRRRLVQCHRLASG
;
A
#
# COMPACT_ATOMS: atom_id res chain seq x y z
N MET A 1 -9.34 -74.32 -6.47
CA MET A 1 -10.49 -74.56 -5.56
C MET A 1 -11.31 -73.27 -5.62
N THR A 2 -12.40 -73.23 -6.41
CA THR A 2 -13.82 -73.44 -6.00
C THR A 2 -14.44 -72.24 -5.27
N LEU A 3 -15.61 -71.70 -5.66
CA LEU A 3 -16.50 -71.99 -6.80
C LEU A 3 -17.60 -70.90 -6.93
N GLY A 4 -18.07 -70.62 -8.16
CA GLY A 4 -19.36 -69.93 -8.45
C GLY A 4 -19.38 -68.40 -8.31
N GLY A 5 -19.95 -67.60 -9.23
CA GLY A 5 -20.38 -67.90 -10.60
C GLY A 5 -21.88 -68.17 -10.82
N VAL A 6 -22.58 -67.19 -11.41
CA VAL A 6 -23.79 -67.37 -12.24
C VAL A 6 -23.68 -66.43 -13.43
N ALA A 7 -24.03 -66.91 -14.63
CA ALA A 7 -24.20 -66.11 -15.82
C ALA A 7 -25.45 -66.58 -16.58
N MET A 8 -26.16 -65.69 -17.26
CA MET A 8 -27.26 -66.08 -18.13
C MET A 8 -27.30 -65.22 -19.39
N SER A 9 -27.21 -65.87 -20.54
CA SER A 9 -27.32 -65.32 -21.89
C SER A 9 -28.32 -66.19 -22.65
N ILE A 10 -29.01 -65.66 -23.69
CA ILE A 10 -29.30 -66.41 -24.94
C ILE A 10 -29.96 -65.54 -26.04
N ARG A 11 -29.24 -65.41 -27.16
CA ARG A 11 -29.66 -65.44 -28.60
C ARG A 11 -30.80 -64.53 -29.14
N THR A 12 -30.37 -63.53 -29.91
CA THR A 12 -30.62 -63.36 -31.37
C THR A 12 -31.61 -64.29 -32.11
N ASN A 13 -32.44 -63.74 -33.02
CA ASN A 13 -32.54 -64.24 -34.41
C ASN A 13 -33.14 -63.22 -35.42
N ARG A 14 -33.24 -63.59 -36.72
CA ARG A 14 -33.35 -62.68 -37.90
C ARG A 14 -34.66 -62.73 -38.72
N ALA A 15 -35.08 -61.53 -39.18
CA ALA A 15 -35.47 -61.12 -40.56
C ALA A 15 -36.80 -61.52 -41.28
N SER A 16 -37.18 -60.61 -42.21
CA SER A 16 -38.01 -60.76 -43.45
C SER A 16 -39.56 -60.74 -43.35
N ALA A 17 -40.33 -60.22 -44.33
CA ALA A 17 -40.11 -59.27 -45.47
C ALA A 17 -41.45 -58.91 -46.19
N LEU A 18 -41.42 -58.02 -47.23
CA LEU A 18 -42.51 -57.63 -48.19
C LEU A 18 -43.66 -56.76 -47.58
N SER A 19 -44.42 -55.89 -48.28
CA SER A 19 -44.52 -55.34 -49.67
C SER A 19 -45.59 -54.20 -49.70
N LEU A 20 -45.79 -53.27 -50.68
CA LEU A 20 -45.03 -52.66 -51.79
C LEU A 20 -45.84 -51.44 -52.36
N PHE A 21 -45.29 -50.64 -53.31
CA PHE A 21 -45.92 -49.57 -54.15
C PHE A 21 -46.38 -48.23 -53.48
N VAL A 22 -46.25 -47.00 -54.07
CA VAL A 22 -45.36 -46.48 -55.14
C VAL A 22 -45.36 -44.92 -55.31
N VAL A 23 -44.25 -44.36 -55.85
CA VAL A 23 -44.01 -43.05 -56.56
C VAL A 23 -44.33 -41.68 -55.89
N ALA A 24 -43.25 -41.06 -55.39
CA ALA A 24 -42.70 -39.69 -55.63
C ALA A 24 -43.53 -38.38 -55.58
N ALA A 25 -43.01 -37.43 -54.77
CA ALA A 25 -42.61 -36.09 -55.24
C ALA A 25 -41.46 -35.48 -54.40
N LEU A 26 -40.69 -34.61 -55.06
CA LEU A 26 -39.43 -33.89 -54.76
C LEU A 26 -39.13 -33.30 -53.34
N TRP A 27 -37.83 -33.41 -52.98
CA TRP A 27 -36.90 -32.43 -52.34
C TRP A 27 -37.04 -31.98 -50.87
N ALA A 28 -35.86 -31.71 -50.29
CA ALA A 28 -35.52 -30.90 -49.10
C ALA A 28 -36.38 -31.04 -47.83
N LEU A 29 -35.85 -31.77 -46.84
CA LEU A 29 -36.11 -31.50 -45.42
C LEU A 29 -34.86 -30.82 -44.82
N PRO A 30 -35.01 -29.69 -44.09
CA PRO A 30 -33.89 -29.11 -43.35
C PRO A 30 -33.52 -30.02 -42.18
N ALA A 31 -32.29 -29.87 -41.66
CA ALA A 31 -31.95 -30.42 -40.35
C ALA A 31 -32.89 -29.82 -39.29
N LEU A 32 -33.43 -30.65 -38.40
CA LEU A 32 -33.98 -30.13 -37.16
C LEU A 32 -32.81 -29.58 -36.36
N SER A 33 -32.75 -28.26 -36.19
CA SER A 33 -31.85 -27.66 -35.23
C SER A 33 -32.17 -28.24 -33.85
N ALA A 34 -31.17 -28.85 -33.21
CA ALA A 34 -31.29 -29.21 -31.81
C ALA A 34 -31.28 -27.90 -31.02
N GLN A 35 -32.41 -27.55 -30.40
CA GLN A 35 -32.43 -26.41 -29.48
C GLN A 35 -31.41 -26.68 -28.37
N VAL A 36 -30.52 -25.71 -28.15
CA VAL A 36 -29.60 -25.73 -27.01
C VAL A 36 -30.43 -25.92 -25.73
N PRO A 37 -30.01 -26.77 -24.78
CA PRO A 37 -30.72 -26.91 -23.52
C PRO A 37 -30.57 -25.60 -22.74
N VAL A 38 -31.64 -24.80 -22.70
CA VAL A 38 -31.73 -23.65 -21.80
C VAL A 38 -31.70 -24.19 -20.36
N GLU A 39 -30.83 -23.64 -19.51
CA GLU A 39 -30.83 -24.00 -18.09
C GLU A 39 -32.19 -23.65 -17.48
N PRO A 40 -32.85 -24.56 -16.75
CA PRO A 40 -34.18 -24.31 -16.22
C PRO A 40 -34.10 -23.30 -15.05
N GLU A 41 -34.64 -22.09 -15.27
CA GLU A 41 -34.77 -21.02 -14.27
C GLU A 41 -35.03 -21.56 -12.85
N PRO A 42 -34.28 -21.10 -11.84
CA PRO A 42 -34.44 -21.58 -10.46
C PRO A 42 -35.86 -21.34 -9.95
N GLN A 43 -36.37 -22.26 -9.13
CA GLN A 43 -37.67 -22.10 -8.46
C GLN A 43 -37.59 -21.19 -7.22
N LEU A 44 -36.37 -20.91 -6.75
CA LEU A 44 -36.06 -20.02 -5.63
C LEU A 44 -34.61 -19.53 -5.76
N VAL A 45 -34.39 -18.24 -5.54
CA VAL A 45 -33.08 -17.63 -5.26
C VAL A 45 -33.17 -16.98 -3.89
N THR A 46 -32.21 -17.22 -2.99
CA THR A 46 -32.26 -16.69 -1.61
C THR A 46 -31.02 -15.86 -1.31
N VAL A 47 -31.17 -14.67 -0.74
CA VAL A 47 -30.04 -13.94 -0.12
C VAL A 47 -29.72 -14.64 1.20
N ALA A 48 -28.77 -15.57 1.18
CA ALA A 48 -28.41 -16.40 2.33
C ALA A 48 -27.09 -15.93 2.95
N GLY A 49 -27.07 -15.75 4.27
CA GLY A 49 -26.00 -14.97 4.91
C GLY A 49 -26.16 -14.75 6.41
N SER A 50 -25.25 -13.98 7.00
CA SER A 50 -25.22 -13.61 8.44
C SER A 50 -26.25 -12.55 8.85
N LEU A 51 -27.04 -12.05 7.89
CA LEU A 51 -28.11 -11.06 8.07
C LEU A 51 -29.51 -11.69 8.19
N GLN A 52 -29.64 -12.99 7.95
CA GLN A 52 -30.93 -13.66 7.76
C GLN A 52 -31.77 -13.76 9.04
N SER A 53 -31.15 -14.02 10.19
CA SER A 53 -31.85 -14.08 11.48
C SER A 53 -32.54 -12.74 11.83
N GLU A 54 -31.90 -11.61 11.54
CA GLU A 54 -32.46 -10.26 11.72
C GLU A 54 -33.58 -9.95 10.71
N LEU A 55 -33.60 -10.60 9.53
CA LEU A 55 -34.72 -10.57 8.59
C LEU A 55 -35.89 -11.51 8.97
N GLY A 56 -35.76 -12.26 10.07
CA GLY A 56 -36.80 -13.15 10.58
C GLY A 56 -36.70 -14.59 10.07
N CYS A 57 -35.57 -15.00 9.50
CA CYS A 57 -35.27 -16.42 9.31
C CYS A 57 -35.09 -17.14 10.65
N PRO A 58 -35.36 -18.45 10.74
CA PRO A 58 -35.04 -19.27 11.92
C PRO A 58 -33.56 -19.25 12.36
N GLY A 59 -32.65 -18.80 11.50
CA GLY A 59 -31.23 -18.60 11.74
C GLY A 59 -30.51 -18.08 10.50
N ASP A 60 -29.19 -17.96 10.58
CA ASP A 60 -28.34 -17.49 9.49
C ASP A 60 -27.91 -18.62 8.53
N TRP A 61 -27.51 -18.26 7.31
CA TRP A 61 -27.04 -19.17 6.25
C TRP A 61 -28.04 -20.27 5.85
N GLN A 62 -29.33 -19.92 5.79
CA GLN A 62 -30.44 -20.82 5.46
C GLN A 62 -30.87 -20.63 3.98
N PRO A 63 -30.57 -21.59 3.09
CA PRO A 63 -30.80 -21.42 1.64
C PRO A 63 -32.29 -21.47 1.27
N ASP A 64 -33.12 -22.09 2.11
CA ASP A 64 -34.56 -22.27 1.96
C ASP A 64 -35.40 -21.15 2.62
N CYS A 65 -34.77 -20.14 3.23
CA CYS A 65 -35.49 -19.11 3.96
C CYS A 65 -36.21 -18.09 3.05
N ALA A 66 -37.51 -18.29 2.86
CA ALA A 66 -38.40 -17.37 2.13
C ALA A 66 -38.42 -15.91 2.65
N ALA A 67 -37.97 -15.65 3.89
CA ALA A 67 -37.87 -14.28 4.41
C ALA A 67 -36.83 -13.42 3.66
N SER A 68 -35.78 -14.03 3.10
CA SER A 68 -34.77 -13.38 2.24
C SER A 68 -34.73 -13.91 0.80
N GLY A 69 -35.70 -14.74 0.41
CA GLY A 69 -35.92 -15.15 -0.99
C GLY A 69 -36.16 -13.95 -1.91
N LEU A 70 -35.44 -13.86 -3.02
CA LEU A 70 -35.68 -12.87 -4.08
C LEU A 70 -36.98 -13.21 -4.83
N VAL A 71 -37.50 -12.23 -5.58
CA VAL A 71 -38.66 -12.42 -6.46
C VAL A 71 -38.19 -12.28 -7.91
N PHE A 72 -38.47 -13.27 -8.76
CA PHE A 72 -38.24 -13.12 -10.19
C PHE A 72 -39.19 -12.06 -10.75
N ASP A 73 -38.63 -11.06 -11.42
CA ASP A 73 -39.41 -10.08 -12.15
C ASP A 73 -39.42 -10.40 -13.63
N ALA A 74 -40.59 -10.78 -14.14
CA ALA A 74 -40.78 -11.22 -15.51
C ALA A 74 -40.88 -10.06 -16.53
N GLU A 75 -40.86 -8.81 -16.07
CA GLU A 75 -40.75 -7.61 -16.92
C GLU A 75 -39.29 -7.09 -17.03
N ASP A 76 -38.37 -7.62 -16.20
CA ASP A 76 -36.94 -7.27 -16.16
C ASP A 76 -35.99 -8.45 -16.49
N GLY A 77 -36.44 -9.70 -16.31
CA GLY A 77 -35.60 -10.90 -16.43
C GLY A 77 -34.65 -11.14 -15.25
N VAL A 78 -34.82 -10.41 -14.13
CA VAL A 78 -33.90 -10.39 -12.99
C VAL A 78 -34.61 -10.82 -11.70
N TRP A 79 -33.93 -11.59 -10.85
CA TRP A 79 -34.37 -11.89 -9.50
C TRP A 79 -34.04 -10.71 -8.58
N GLN A 80 -35.05 -10.01 -8.07
CA GLN A 80 -34.85 -8.78 -7.29
C GLN A 80 -35.72 -8.71 -6.03
N ARG A 81 -35.20 -8.05 -4.98
CA ARG A 81 -35.98 -7.74 -3.76
C ARG A 81 -35.35 -6.61 -2.93
N VAL A 82 -36.20 -5.77 -2.36
CA VAL A 82 -35.81 -4.81 -1.30
C VAL A 82 -35.95 -5.46 0.07
N LEU A 83 -34.88 -5.40 0.87
CA LEU A 83 -34.80 -5.92 2.24
C LEU A 83 -34.33 -4.80 3.19
N ALA A 84 -34.95 -4.71 4.37
CA ALA A 84 -34.66 -3.69 5.37
C ALA A 84 -33.54 -4.17 6.31
N ILE A 85 -32.28 -3.88 5.96
CA ILE A 85 -31.11 -4.43 6.65
C ILE A 85 -30.71 -3.53 7.85
N PRO A 86 -30.42 -4.10 9.04
CA PRO A 86 -29.95 -3.32 10.18
C PRO A 86 -28.53 -2.74 10.00
N ALA A 87 -28.15 -1.82 10.89
CA ALA A 87 -26.78 -1.32 10.94
C ALA A 87 -25.84 -2.41 11.47
N GLY A 88 -24.77 -2.70 10.74
CA GLY A 88 -23.84 -3.79 11.04
C GLY A 88 -22.96 -4.12 9.83
N ASP A 89 -22.10 -5.12 10.01
CA ASP A 89 -21.26 -5.69 8.96
C ASP A 89 -21.78 -7.11 8.70
N TRP A 90 -22.20 -7.37 7.46
CA TRP A 90 -22.92 -8.57 7.05
C TRP A 90 -22.18 -9.31 5.93
N GLU A 91 -22.50 -10.59 5.72
CA GLU A 91 -22.00 -11.41 4.61
C GLU A 91 -23.16 -12.20 3.99
N TYR A 92 -23.15 -12.38 2.66
CA TYR A 92 -24.20 -13.13 1.94
C TYR A 92 -23.73 -13.80 0.63
N LYS A 93 -24.60 -14.66 0.10
CA LYS A 93 -24.52 -15.43 -1.17
C LYS A 93 -25.93 -15.66 -1.76
N ALA A 94 -25.99 -16.18 -2.98
CA ALA A 94 -27.20 -16.65 -3.65
C ALA A 94 -27.22 -18.19 -3.90
N PRO A 95 -27.59 -19.02 -2.91
CA PRO A 95 -28.03 -20.39 -3.15
C PRO A 95 -29.32 -20.46 -3.99
N LEU A 96 -29.38 -21.48 -4.85
CA LEU A 96 -30.52 -21.77 -5.71
C LEU A 96 -31.37 -22.93 -5.17
N ASN A 97 -32.66 -22.91 -5.51
CA ASN A 97 -33.62 -24.00 -5.29
C ASN A 97 -33.74 -24.48 -3.83
N GLY A 98 -33.34 -23.66 -2.85
CA GLY A 98 -33.38 -24.00 -1.43
C GLY A 98 -32.24 -24.92 -0.96
N SER A 99 -31.16 -25.09 -1.74
CA SER A 99 -29.98 -25.89 -1.37
C SER A 99 -28.68 -25.11 -1.57
N TRP A 100 -27.59 -25.62 -0.99
CA TRP A 100 -26.23 -25.12 -1.23
C TRP A 100 -25.53 -25.81 -2.42
N ASP A 101 -26.13 -26.85 -3.02
CA ASP A 101 -25.54 -27.64 -4.12
C ASP A 101 -25.16 -26.78 -5.35
N VAL A 102 -26.01 -25.78 -5.67
CA VAL A 102 -25.70 -24.70 -6.61
C VAL A 102 -25.92 -23.39 -5.87
N ASN A 103 -24.84 -22.62 -5.70
CA ASN A 103 -24.86 -21.32 -5.05
C ASN A 103 -23.80 -20.41 -5.65
N PHE A 104 -24.08 -19.12 -5.72
CA PHE A 104 -23.17 -18.12 -6.28
C PHE A 104 -22.74 -17.11 -5.21
N GLY A 105 -21.48 -16.72 -5.28
CA GLY A 105 -20.85 -15.79 -4.34
C GLY A 105 -20.36 -14.53 -5.03
N ALA A 106 -19.29 -13.96 -4.47
CA ALA A 106 -18.54 -12.90 -5.14
C ALA A 106 -18.16 -13.33 -6.56
N ASN A 107 -18.18 -12.36 -7.46
CA ASN A 107 -17.82 -12.45 -8.86
C ASN A 107 -18.61 -13.50 -9.69
N GLY A 108 -19.86 -13.80 -9.29
CA GLY A 108 -20.70 -14.79 -9.98
C GLY A 108 -20.18 -16.24 -9.93
N VAL A 109 -19.11 -16.51 -9.17
CA VAL A 109 -18.46 -17.83 -9.13
C VAL A 109 -19.31 -18.83 -8.34
N GLN A 110 -19.54 -20.02 -8.90
CA GLN A 110 -20.24 -21.10 -8.19
C GLN A 110 -19.41 -21.53 -6.97
N GLY A 111 -19.98 -21.41 -5.77
CA GLY A 111 -19.29 -21.67 -4.52
C GLY A 111 -18.22 -20.64 -4.14
N GLY A 112 -18.16 -19.48 -4.82
CA GLY A 112 -17.17 -18.41 -4.64
C GLY A 112 -17.11 -17.77 -3.24
N ALA A 113 -16.46 -16.62 -3.09
CA ALA A 113 -16.35 -15.96 -1.77
C ALA A 113 -17.70 -15.42 -1.26
N ASN A 114 -17.79 -15.12 0.04
CA ASN A 114 -18.96 -14.43 0.59
C ASN A 114 -18.91 -12.94 0.23
N ILE A 115 -20.04 -12.33 -0.12
CA ILE A 115 -20.13 -10.89 -0.41
C ILE A 115 -20.37 -10.14 0.90
N ALA A 116 -19.47 -9.21 1.25
CA ALA A 116 -19.58 -8.41 2.46
C ALA A 116 -20.44 -7.15 2.24
N LEU A 117 -21.25 -6.76 3.23
CA LEU A 117 -22.14 -5.59 3.18
C LEU A 117 -22.06 -4.82 4.51
N SER A 118 -21.42 -3.64 4.50
CA SER A 118 -21.26 -2.79 5.70
C SER A 118 -22.23 -1.61 5.71
N LEU A 119 -23.04 -1.51 6.77
CA LEU A 119 -24.10 -0.52 6.92
C LEU A 119 -23.93 0.33 8.18
N ALA A 120 -23.44 1.56 8.00
CA ALA A 120 -23.30 2.54 9.08
C ALA A 120 -24.63 3.01 9.72
N ALA A 121 -25.76 2.70 9.09
CA ALA A 121 -27.11 2.89 9.61
C ALA A 121 -28.08 1.89 8.94
N ALA A 122 -29.13 1.48 9.64
CA ALA A 122 -30.16 0.61 9.09
C ALA A 122 -30.86 1.31 7.91
N ARG A 123 -31.01 0.60 6.79
CA ARG A 123 -31.62 1.11 5.56
C ARG A 123 -32.25 -0.01 4.74
N ASP A 124 -33.13 0.37 3.84
CA ASP A 124 -33.54 -0.50 2.75
C ASP A 124 -32.38 -0.67 1.75
N VAL A 125 -32.17 -1.91 1.32
CA VAL A 125 -31.18 -2.34 0.33
C VAL A 125 -31.91 -3.18 -0.72
N LYS A 126 -31.74 -2.86 -2.00
CA LYS A 126 -32.20 -3.70 -3.11
C LYS A 126 -31.08 -4.66 -3.50
N PHE A 127 -31.42 -5.94 -3.59
CA PHE A 127 -30.55 -7.02 -4.04
C PHE A 127 -31.03 -7.51 -5.40
N TYR A 128 -30.08 -7.95 -6.24
CA TYR A 128 -30.29 -8.37 -7.61
C TYR A 128 -29.51 -9.67 -7.87
N TYR A 129 -30.10 -10.60 -8.62
CA TYR A 129 -29.44 -11.76 -9.18
C TYR A 129 -29.87 -11.97 -10.63
N SER A 130 -28.91 -11.95 -11.56
CA SER A 130 -29.14 -12.40 -12.93
C SER A 130 -28.83 -13.89 -13.01
N HIS A 131 -29.78 -14.69 -13.50
CA HIS A 131 -29.50 -16.11 -13.72
C HIS A 131 -28.50 -16.33 -14.86
N ALA A 132 -28.52 -15.48 -15.91
CA ALA A 132 -27.70 -15.63 -17.11
C ALA A 132 -26.20 -15.29 -16.94
N SER A 133 -25.85 -14.45 -15.97
CA SER A 133 -24.44 -14.16 -15.58
C SER A 133 -24.05 -14.79 -14.24
N HIS A 134 -25.03 -15.36 -13.53
CA HIS A 134 -24.95 -15.78 -12.13
C HIS A 134 -24.54 -14.67 -11.14
N TRP A 135 -24.47 -13.40 -11.56
CA TRP A 135 -24.03 -12.30 -10.73
C TRP A 135 -25.09 -11.93 -9.68
N ILE A 136 -24.68 -11.92 -8.41
CA ILE A 136 -25.47 -11.55 -7.23
C ILE A 136 -24.86 -10.28 -6.62
N THR A 137 -25.64 -9.22 -6.45
CA THR A 137 -25.13 -7.92 -5.99
C THR A 137 -26.21 -7.08 -5.26
N ASP A 138 -25.81 -5.91 -4.73
CA ASP A 138 -26.69 -4.99 -3.99
C ASP A 138 -26.40 -3.49 -4.24
N ALA A 139 -27.45 -2.67 -4.08
CA ALA A 139 -27.43 -1.21 -4.26
C ALA A 139 -26.76 -0.41 -3.09
N VAL A 140 -25.69 -0.97 -2.52
CA VAL A 140 -24.77 -0.31 -1.58
C VAL A 140 -23.33 -0.59 -1.95
N ASN A 141 -23.02 -1.84 -2.30
CA ASN A 141 -21.67 -2.27 -2.68
C ASN A 141 -21.34 -2.05 -4.16
N SER A 142 -22.35 -2.03 -5.05
CA SER A 142 -22.14 -1.90 -6.50
C SER A 142 -22.94 -0.74 -7.10
N THR A 143 -22.40 -0.15 -8.18
CA THR A 143 -23.13 0.78 -9.05
C THR A 143 -24.12 0.01 -9.91
N ILE A 144 -25.42 0.30 -9.81
CA ILE A 144 -26.43 -0.31 -10.68
C ILE A 144 -26.54 0.55 -11.96
N ALA A 145 -25.76 0.21 -12.98
CA ALA A 145 -25.71 0.93 -14.26
C ALA A 145 -26.65 0.30 -15.30
N VAL A 146 -27.56 1.09 -15.86
CA VAL A 146 -28.44 0.68 -16.98
C VAL A 146 -28.05 1.49 -18.21
N ALA A 147 -28.23 0.95 -19.42
CA ALA A 147 -28.06 1.67 -20.69
C ALA A 147 -29.41 1.99 -21.36
N PRO A 148 -30.11 3.09 -21.03
CA PRO A 148 -31.34 3.45 -21.72
C PRO A 148 -31.12 4.01 -23.12
N GLY A 149 -32.06 3.76 -24.02
CA GLY A 149 -31.99 4.22 -25.40
C GLY A 149 -33.24 3.89 -26.22
N ASN A 150 -33.23 4.21 -27.50
CA ASN A 150 -34.31 3.92 -28.47
C ASN A 150 -34.28 2.49 -29.04
N PHE A 151 -33.66 1.55 -28.31
CA PHE A 151 -33.57 0.13 -28.64
C PHE A 151 -34.14 -0.76 -27.53
N GLN A 152 -34.46 -0.20 -26.36
CA GLN A 152 -34.90 -0.99 -25.20
C GLN A 152 -36.21 -1.75 -25.46
N SER A 153 -37.10 -1.21 -26.30
CA SER A 153 -38.30 -1.93 -26.73
C SER A 153 -38.02 -3.19 -27.57
N GLU A 154 -36.89 -3.24 -28.31
CA GLU A 154 -36.44 -4.46 -29.01
C GLU A 154 -35.90 -5.53 -28.03
N LEU A 155 -35.39 -5.10 -26.86
CA LEU A 155 -34.90 -5.98 -25.78
C LEU A 155 -36.03 -6.55 -24.89
N GLY A 156 -37.28 -6.10 -25.10
CA GLY A 156 -38.45 -6.53 -24.33
C GLY A 156 -38.96 -5.53 -23.29
N CYS A 157 -38.31 -4.37 -23.11
CA CYS A 157 -38.79 -3.34 -22.18
C CYS A 157 -40.17 -2.80 -22.59
N ASN A 158 -40.96 -2.36 -21.60
CA ASN A 158 -42.25 -1.69 -21.79
C ASN A 158 -42.19 -0.40 -22.65
N GLY A 159 -41.00 0.14 -22.92
CA GLY A 159 -40.76 1.27 -23.80
C GLY A 159 -39.27 1.66 -23.87
N ASP A 160 -38.98 2.67 -24.68
CA ASP A 160 -37.64 3.22 -24.85
C ASP A 160 -37.30 4.30 -23.80
N TRP A 161 -36.00 4.49 -23.54
CA TRP A 161 -35.46 5.46 -22.58
C TRP A 161 -35.92 5.27 -21.13
N ASP A 162 -36.23 4.03 -20.74
CA ASP A 162 -36.58 3.69 -19.35
C ASP A 162 -35.30 3.40 -18.54
N PRO A 163 -34.98 4.20 -17.50
CA PRO A 163 -33.79 3.98 -16.67
C PRO A 163 -33.97 2.83 -15.68
N SER A 164 -35.18 2.29 -15.51
CA SER A 164 -35.49 1.21 -14.57
C SER A 164 -35.61 -0.17 -15.20
N CYS A 165 -35.67 -0.28 -16.53
CA CYS A 165 -35.71 -1.58 -17.21
C CYS A 165 -34.34 -2.27 -17.18
N LEU A 166 -34.22 -3.40 -16.49
CA LEU A 166 -32.98 -4.15 -16.31
C LEU A 166 -32.62 -5.05 -17.50
N HIS A 167 -33.46 -5.12 -18.55
CA HIS A 167 -33.09 -5.75 -19.82
C HIS A 167 -31.89 -5.09 -20.53
N SER A 168 -31.46 -3.89 -20.12
CA SER A 168 -30.15 -3.31 -20.49
C SER A 168 -29.27 -2.96 -19.28
N TRP A 169 -29.30 -3.81 -18.24
CA TRP A 169 -28.43 -3.73 -17.07
C TRP A 169 -26.98 -4.13 -17.40
N LEU A 170 -26.06 -3.17 -17.26
CA LEU A 170 -24.61 -3.34 -17.36
C LEU A 170 -24.09 -3.97 -16.05
N GLN A 171 -23.22 -4.98 -16.16
CA GLN A 171 -22.81 -5.84 -15.05
C GLN A 171 -21.28 -5.93 -14.95
N ASP A 172 -20.76 -5.74 -13.74
CA ASP A 172 -19.33 -5.81 -13.38
C ASP A 172 -19.12 -7.12 -12.61
N VAL A 173 -18.84 -8.20 -13.37
CA VAL A 173 -18.91 -9.58 -12.86
C VAL A 173 -17.59 -10.01 -12.21
N ASP A 174 -16.47 -9.38 -12.54
CA ASP A 174 -15.12 -9.61 -11.98
C ASP A 174 -14.70 -8.55 -10.96
N GLY A 175 -15.37 -7.41 -10.88
CA GLY A 175 -15.16 -6.38 -9.85
C GLY A 175 -14.04 -5.39 -10.18
N ASP A 176 -13.74 -5.17 -11.47
CA ASP A 176 -12.69 -4.25 -11.92
C ASP A 176 -13.20 -2.78 -12.06
N GLY A 177 -14.52 -2.59 -12.06
CA GLY A 177 -15.18 -1.30 -12.24
C GLY A 177 -15.71 -1.04 -13.66
N LEU A 178 -15.62 -2.03 -14.56
CA LEU A 178 -16.11 -2.00 -15.93
C LEU A 178 -17.40 -2.82 -16.07
N PHE A 179 -18.52 -2.12 -16.21
CA PHE A 179 -19.85 -2.74 -16.32
C PHE A 179 -20.15 -3.04 -17.80
N SER A 180 -20.43 -4.30 -18.14
CA SER A 180 -20.69 -4.73 -19.52
C SER A 180 -22.10 -5.31 -19.74
N PHE A 181 -22.63 -5.18 -20.95
CA PHE A 181 -23.90 -5.78 -21.38
C PHE A 181 -23.89 -6.03 -22.89
N THR A 182 -24.29 -7.21 -23.34
CA THR A 182 -24.38 -7.57 -24.77
C THR A 182 -25.81 -7.96 -25.13
N ALA A 183 -26.32 -7.44 -26.25
CA ALA A 183 -27.57 -7.92 -26.85
C ALA A 183 -27.60 -7.76 -28.37
N TRP A 184 -28.35 -8.66 -29.01
CA TRP A 184 -28.65 -8.58 -30.44
C TRP A 184 -29.64 -7.44 -30.72
N LEU A 185 -29.32 -6.57 -31.68
CA LEU A 185 -30.19 -5.48 -32.13
C LEU A 185 -30.42 -5.56 -33.66
N PRO A 186 -31.63 -5.22 -34.14
CA PRO A 186 -31.91 -5.07 -35.57
C PRO A 186 -30.99 -4.04 -36.25
N ALA A 187 -30.84 -4.12 -37.58
CA ALA A 187 -30.13 -3.11 -38.34
C ALA A 187 -30.87 -1.75 -38.29
N GLY A 188 -30.19 -0.70 -37.82
CA GLY A 188 -30.82 0.59 -37.55
C GLY A 188 -29.89 1.63 -36.91
N ASN A 189 -30.39 2.87 -36.80
CA ASN A 189 -29.69 3.99 -36.17
C ASN A 189 -30.26 4.20 -34.76
N TYR A 190 -29.40 4.14 -33.75
CA TYR A 190 -29.78 4.16 -32.34
C TYR A 190 -29.04 5.24 -31.55
N GLU A 191 -29.56 5.57 -30.37
CA GLU A 191 -29.01 6.49 -29.39
C GLU A 191 -29.13 5.89 -27.99
N THR A 192 -28.09 6.07 -27.16
CA THR A 192 -28.06 5.59 -25.77
C THR A 192 -27.47 6.61 -24.79
N LYS A 193 -27.60 6.32 -23.50
CA LYS A 193 -26.89 6.90 -22.35
C LYS A 193 -26.74 5.84 -21.27
N VAL A 194 -25.89 6.10 -20.28
CA VAL A 194 -25.90 5.35 -19.01
C VAL A 194 -26.71 6.11 -17.95
N ALA A 195 -27.55 5.39 -17.21
CA ALA A 195 -28.34 5.89 -16.08
C ALA A 195 -28.05 5.03 -14.85
N LEU A 196 -27.86 5.65 -13.69
CA LEU A 196 -27.43 4.95 -12.47
C LEU A 196 -28.55 4.84 -11.43
N ASN A 197 -28.59 3.69 -10.76
CA ASN A 197 -29.54 3.37 -9.68
C ASN A 197 -31.00 3.53 -10.12
N GLU A 198 -31.34 2.89 -11.26
CA GLU A 198 -32.70 2.82 -11.83
C GLU A 198 -33.35 4.20 -12.11
N SER A 199 -32.54 5.25 -12.31
CA SER A 199 -33.04 6.62 -12.34
C SER A 199 -32.23 7.58 -13.20
N TRP A 200 -32.88 8.64 -13.67
CA TRP A 200 -32.22 9.75 -14.38
C TRP A 200 -31.50 10.75 -13.44
N ASP A 201 -31.55 10.57 -12.11
CA ASP A 201 -30.95 11.51 -11.14
C ASP A 201 -29.41 11.58 -11.25
N VAL A 202 -28.77 10.49 -11.67
CA VAL A 202 -27.37 10.45 -12.10
C VAL A 202 -27.30 9.70 -13.43
N ASN A 203 -26.86 10.41 -14.47
CA ASN A 203 -26.73 9.88 -15.82
C ASN A 203 -25.53 10.53 -16.53
N PHE A 204 -24.92 9.79 -17.45
CA PHE A 204 -23.80 10.26 -18.27
C PHE A 204 -24.11 10.05 -19.76
N GLY A 205 -23.56 10.95 -20.57
CA GLY A 205 -23.64 10.91 -22.02
C GLY A 205 -22.25 10.89 -22.64
N ALA A 206 -22.16 11.25 -23.93
CA ALA A 206 -20.91 11.23 -24.69
C ALA A 206 -19.73 11.86 -23.94
N SER A 207 -18.58 11.16 -23.95
CA SER A 207 -17.34 11.53 -23.23
C SER A 207 -17.48 11.70 -21.72
N GLY A 208 -18.22 10.79 -21.08
CA GLY A 208 -18.40 10.73 -19.62
C GLY A 208 -19.08 11.96 -19.01
N VAL A 209 -19.71 12.82 -19.82
CA VAL A 209 -20.27 14.09 -19.35
C VAL A 209 -21.59 13.83 -18.62
N GLN A 210 -21.65 14.19 -17.33
CA GLN A 210 -22.88 14.08 -16.53
C GLN A 210 -23.99 14.96 -17.13
N ASN A 211 -25.14 14.38 -17.47
CA ASN A 211 -26.20 15.01 -18.28
C ASN A 211 -25.72 15.47 -19.68
N GLY A 212 -24.80 14.74 -20.30
CA GLY A 212 -24.23 15.02 -21.62
C GLY A 212 -25.20 14.82 -22.80
N ALA A 213 -24.66 14.83 -24.02
CA ALA A 213 -25.40 14.47 -25.22
C ALA A 213 -25.72 12.96 -25.24
N ASN A 214 -26.73 12.55 -26.00
CA ASN A 214 -26.95 11.14 -26.31
C ASN A 214 -25.78 10.61 -27.15
N ILE A 215 -25.49 9.31 -27.03
CA ILE A 215 -24.42 8.63 -27.77
C ILE A 215 -25.08 7.90 -28.94
N PRO A 216 -24.90 8.35 -30.19
CA PRO A 216 -25.44 7.66 -31.36
C PRO A 216 -24.56 6.47 -31.77
N PHE A 217 -25.19 5.40 -32.26
CA PHE A 217 -24.53 4.25 -32.85
C PHE A 217 -25.40 3.63 -33.97
N ASP A 218 -24.75 3.05 -34.98
CA ASP A 218 -25.42 2.49 -36.16
C ASP A 218 -25.15 0.99 -36.24
N VAL A 219 -26.20 0.17 -36.22
CA VAL A 219 -26.12 -1.30 -36.33
C VAL A 219 -26.24 -1.71 -37.81
N PRO A 220 -25.26 -2.42 -38.39
CA PRO A 220 -25.22 -2.70 -39.82
C PRO A 220 -26.18 -3.83 -40.27
N ASP A 221 -26.66 -3.73 -41.51
CA ASP A 221 -27.46 -4.74 -42.19
C ASP A 221 -26.57 -5.91 -42.68
N VAL A 222 -26.25 -6.81 -41.75
CA VAL A 222 -25.54 -8.08 -41.99
C VAL A 222 -26.52 -9.21 -42.36
N GLU A 223 -26.03 -10.39 -42.76
CA GLU A 223 -26.88 -11.44 -43.40
C GLU A 223 -28.11 -11.93 -42.61
N ASN A 224 -28.22 -11.61 -41.31
CA ASN A 224 -29.38 -11.93 -40.46
C ASN A 224 -30.26 -10.71 -40.10
N GLY A 225 -29.99 -9.50 -40.64
CA GLY A 225 -30.82 -8.30 -40.43
C GLY A 225 -30.57 -7.53 -39.12
N GLY A 226 -29.44 -7.79 -38.46
CA GLY A 226 -29.04 -7.18 -37.18
C GLY A 226 -27.81 -7.90 -36.59
N ALA A 227 -27.19 -7.31 -35.58
CA ALA A 227 -25.92 -7.75 -35.00
C ALA A 227 -25.93 -7.68 -33.46
N ASP A 228 -25.01 -8.41 -32.82
CA ASP A 228 -24.76 -8.31 -31.39
C ASP A 228 -23.98 -7.02 -31.07
N VAL A 229 -24.44 -6.31 -30.04
CA VAL A 229 -23.91 -5.01 -29.62
C VAL A 229 -23.52 -5.11 -28.14
N THR A 230 -22.25 -4.86 -27.82
CA THR A 230 -21.75 -4.83 -26.45
C THR A 230 -21.55 -3.40 -25.98
N PHE A 231 -22.15 -3.05 -24.85
CA PHE A 231 -22.04 -1.76 -24.18
C PHE A 231 -21.10 -1.91 -22.97
N PHE A 232 -20.20 -0.94 -22.78
CA PHE A 232 -19.21 -0.92 -21.70
C PHE A 232 -19.25 0.42 -20.97
N TYR A 233 -19.40 0.39 -19.65
CA TYR A 233 -19.38 1.57 -18.79
C TYR A 233 -18.29 1.46 -17.72
N ASP A 234 -17.28 2.34 -17.79
CA ASP A 234 -16.24 2.46 -16.75
C ASP A 234 -16.71 3.44 -15.67
N ASP A 235 -16.84 2.98 -14.42
CA ASP A 235 -17.30 3.84 -13.31
C ASP A 235 -16.27 4.91 -12.89
N ASN A 236 -15.01 4.82 -13.34
CA ASN A 236 -13.94 5.79 -13.06
C ASN A 236 -13.95 6.99 -14.02
N SER A 237 -14.03 6.76 -15.34
CA SER A 237 -14.17 7.82 -16.35
C SER A 237 -15.61 8.27 -16.57
N HIS A 238 -16.58 7.42 -16.20
CA HIS A 238 -18.00 7.50 -16.54
C HIS A 238 -18.32 7.42 -18.05
N GLU A 239 -17.37 7.00 -18.89
CA GLU A 239 -17.58 6.87 -20.33
C GLU A 239 -18.35 5.58 -20.67
N LEU A 240 -19.30 5.67 -21.61
CA LEU A 240 -20.06 4.55 -22.15
C LEU A 240 -19.59 4.29 -23.59
N THR A 241 -18.87 3.20 -23.79
CA THR A 241 -18.35 2.73 -25.08
C THR A 241 -19.28 1.65 -25.65
N ILE A 242 -19.33 1.53 -26.97
CA ILE A 242 -20.22 0.59 -27.68
C ILE A 242 -19.38 -0.13 -28.73
N SER A 243 -19.33 -1.47 -28.67
CA SER A 243 -18.74 -2.31 -29.71
C SER A 243 -19.79 -3.07 -30.51
N LEU A 244 -19.45 -3.31 -31.78
CA LEU A 244 -20.23 -4.07 -32.78
C LEU A 244 -19.48 -5.32 -33.26
N ASP A 245 -18.33 -5.65 -32.66
CA ASP A 245 -17.44 -6.76 -33.07
C ASP A 245 -17.41 -7.94 -32.08
N GLY A 246 -18.13 -7.85 -30.96
CA GLY A 246 -18.18 -8.89 -29.93
C GLY A 246 -16.95 -8.96 -29.01
N SER A 247 -15.93 -8.12 -29.18
CA SER A 247 -14.80 -8.05 -28.25
C SER A 247 -15.29 -7.66 -26.85
N LEU A 248 -14.78 -8.36 -25.82
CA LEU A 248 -15.26 -8.30 -24.44
C LEU A 248 -14.45 -7.35 -23.53
N ASP A 249 -13.32 -6.83 -24.00
CA ASP A 249 -12.41 -5.98 -23.21
C ASP A 249 -12.16 -4.66 -23.97
N PRO A 250 -12.57 -3.49 -23.45
CA PRO A 250 -12.33 -2.20 -24.08
C PRO A 250 -10.89 -1.74 -23.86
N GLU A 251 -10.25 -1.31 -24.95
CA GLU A 251 -8.86 -0.85 -24.96
C GLU A 251 -8.68 0.41 -24.08
N PRO A 252 -7.66 0.46 -23.17
CA PRO A 252 -7.47 1.59 -22.27
C PRO A 252 -7.16 2.88 -23.06
N PRO A 253 -7.79 4.01 -22.72
CA PRO A 253 -7.77 5.22 -23.56
C PRO A 253 -6.35 5.69 -23.85
N GLN A 254 -6.02 5.74 -25.14
CA GLN A 254 -4.68 6.02 -25.63
C GLN A 254 -4.22 7.46 -25.24
N PRO A 255 -2.95 7.65 -24.83
CA PRO A 255 -2.43 8.96 -24.46
C PRO A 255 -2.43 9.93 -25.65
N GLN A 256 -2.42 11.23 -25.38
CA GLN A 256 -2.35 12.26 -26.43
C GLN A 256 -0.99 12.30 -27.12
N SER A 257 0.06 11.86 -26.43
CA SER A 257 1.39 11.63 -27.01
C SER A 257 2.23 10.68 -26.15
N VAL A 258 3.16 10.00 -26.81
CA VAL A 258 4.27 9.24 -26.19
C VAL A 258 5.58 9.76 -26.79
N THR A 259 6.54 10.14 -25.95
CA THR A 259 7.85 10.66 -26.40
C THR A 259 8.95 9.73 -25.92
N ILE A 260 9.90 9.35 -26.78
CA ILE A 260 11.15 8.72 -26.33
C ILE A 260 12.05 9.84 -25.80
N ALA A 261 12.15 9.97 -24.48
CA ALA A 261 12.93 11.00 -23.80
C ALA A 261 14.18 10.40 -23.15
N GLY A 262 15.34 11.02 -23.36
CA GLY A 262 16.62 10.37 -23.08
C GLY A 262 17.85 11.18 -23.52
N SER A 263 19.04 10.58 -23.36
CA SER A 263 20.34 11.15 -23.79
C SER A 263 20.60 11.09 -25.30
N LEU A 264 19.67 10.50 -26.06
CA LEU A 264 19.70 10.37 -27.51
C LEU A 264 18.97 11.51 -28.25
N GLN A 265 18.28 12.38 -27.52
CA GLN A 265 17.32 13.32 -28.10
C GLN A 265 18.00 14.48 -28.85
N SER A 266 19.12 14.99 -28.36
CA SER A 266 19.88 16.05 -29.03
C SER A 266 20.39 15.62 -30.42
N GLU A 267 20.91 14.41 -30.56
CA GLU A 267 21.33 13.83 -31.85
C GLU A 267 20.14 13.56 -32.80
N LEU A 268 18.94 13.30 -32.25
CA LEU A 268 17.68 13.20 -33.01
C LEU A 268 17.00 14.57 -33.27
N GLY A 269 17.68 15.67 -32.99
CA GLY A 269 17.23 17.03 -33.35
C GLY A 269 16.34 17.73 -32.33
N CYS A 270 16.24 17.23 -31.09
CA CYS A 270 15.66 18.01 -29.99
C CYS A 270 16.59 19.18 -29.58
N PRO A 271 16.03 20.27 -29.01
CA PRO A 271 16.82 21.35 -28.41
C PRO A 271 17.79 20.93 -27.28
N GLY A 272 17.65 19.71 -26.76
CA GLY A 272 18.51 19.09 -25.75
C GLY A 272 17.95 17.75 -25.28
N ASP A 273 18.61 17.13 -24.32
CA ASP A 273 18.26 15.81 -23.80
C ASP A 273 17.22 15.86 -22.67
N TRP A 274 16.55 14.72 -22.43
CA TRP A 274 15.52 14.52 -21.39
C TRP A 274 14.31 15.48 -21.46
N GLN A 275 13.88 15.81 -22.68
CA GLN A 275 12.76 16.71 -22.99
C GLN A 275 11.48 15.89 -23.30
N PRO A 276 10.50 15.82 -22.38
CA PRO A 276 9.32 14.98 -22.55
C PRO A 276 8.35 15.53 -23.63
N ASP A 277 8.44 16.82 -23.91
CA ASP A 277 7.64 17.57 -24.89
C ASP A 277 8.29 17.65 -26.29
N CYS A 278 9.46 17.02 -26.50
CA CYS A 278 10.14 17.10 -27.79
C CYS A 278 9.45 16.25 -28.88
N ALA A 279 8.65 16.92 -29.72
CA ALA A 279 7.97 16.30 -30.85
C ALA A 279 8.91 15.62 -31.89
N ALA A 280 10.21 15.95 -31.93
CA ALA A 280 11.15 15.29 -32.82
C ALA A 280 11.26 13.77 -32.51
N THR A 281 11.20 13.39 -31.22
CA THR A 281 11.25 12.01 -30.72
C THR A 281 9.90 11.47 -30.22
N GLY A 282 8.79 12.12 -30.58
CA GLY A 282 7.44 11.59 -30.39
C GLY A 282 7.21 10.32 -31.23
N LEU A 283 6.62 9.28 -30.65
CA LEU A 283 6.16 8.09 -31.38
C LEU A 283 4.88 8.39 -32.17
N VAL A 284 4.52 7.51 -33.10
CA VAL A 284 3.24 7.56 -33.82
C VAL A 284 2.37 6.40 -33.35
N PHE A 285 1.11 6.65 -32.99
CA PHE A 285 0.18 5.57 -32.71
C PHE A 285 -0.21 4.86 -34.01
N ASP A 286 -0.02 3.56 -34.04
CA ASP A 286 -0.52 2.70 -35.09
C ASP A 286 -1.84 2.07 -34.64
N ALA A 287 -2.92 2.39 -35.35
CA ALA A 287 -4.26 1.94 -35.01
C ALA A 287 -4.59 0.52 -35.53
N GLU A 288 -3.80 0.01 -36.48
CA GLU A 288 -3.91 -1.39 -36.90
C GLU A 288 -3.21 -2.27 -35.84
N ASP A 289 -1.98 -1.92 -35.43
CA ASP A 289 -1.21 -2.64 -34.41
C ASP A 289 -1.64 -2.40 -32.95
N ARG A 290 -2.31 -1.27 -32.65
CA ARG A 290 -2.56 -0.74 -31.28
C ARG A 290 -1.29 -0.39 -30.49
N VAL A 291 -0.19 -0.10 -31.19
CA VAL A 291 1.13 0.17 -30.59
C VAL A 291 1.63 1.56 -31.00
N TRP A 292 2.23 2.30 -30.07
CA TRP A 292 2.98 3.51 -30.40
C TRP A 292 4.36 3.12 -30.90
N GLN A 293 4.68 3.44 -32.16
CA GLN A 293 5.91 3.01 -32.80
C GLN A 293 6.57 4.08 -33.67
N ARG A 294 7.90 4.09 -33.73
CA ARG A 294 8.68 4.92 -34.66
C ARG A 294 10.13 4.45 -34.81
N THR A 295 10.68 4.58 -36.02
CA THR A 295 12.09 4.34 -36.32
C THR A 295 12.89 5.64 -36.35
N PHE A 296 14.09 5.61 -35.77
CA PHE A 296 15.07 6.70 -35.81
C PHE A 296 16.45 6.17 -36.19
N ASP A 297 17.24 6.97 -36.94
CA ASP A 297 18.63 6.65 -37.25
C ASP A 297 19.54 7.22 -36.16
N LEU A 298 20.17 6.35 -35.37
CA LEU A 298 21.03 6.73 -34.24
C LEU A 298 22.52 6.51 -34.56
N PRO A 299 23.42 7.42 -34.10
CA PRO A 299 24.85 7.22 -34.20
C PRO A 299 25.35 6.14 -33.20
N ALA A 300 26.58 5.67 -33.44
CA ALA A 300 27.26 4.75 -32.52
C ALA A 300 27.49 5.44 -31.16
N GLY A 301 27.16 4.76 -30.06
CA GLY A 301 27.21 5.33 -28.72
C GLY A 301 26.48 4.48 -27.68
N ASN A 302 26.54 4.93 -26.43
CA ASN A 302 25.74 4.38 -25.34
C ASN A 302 24.70 5.44 -24.95
N TRP A 303 23.43 5.06 -25.03
CA TRP A 303 22.28 5.94 -24.85
C TRP A 303 21.42 5.45 -23.67
N GLU A 304 20.60 6.33 -23.11
CA GLU A 304 19.56 5.97 -22.13
C GLU A 304 18.24 6.67 -22.48
N TYR A 305 17.10 6.00 -22.24
CA TYR A 305 15.77 6.56 -22.54
C TYR A 305 14.63 6.06 -21.64
N LYS A 306 13.47 6.72 -21.77
CA LYS A 306 12.16 6.47 -21.12
C LYS A 306 11.00 6.90 -22.04
N ALA A 307 9.77 6.54 -21.67
CA ALA A 307 8.53 6.99 -22.29
C ALA A 307 7.67 7.88 -21.34
N PRO A 308 7.94 9.19 -21.22
CA PRO A 308 6.96 10.17 -20.72
C PRO A 308 5.71 10.27 -21.61
N LEU A 309 4.56 10.42 -20.96
CA LEU A 309 3.26 10.59 -21.60
C LEU A 309 2.80 12.06 -21.61
N ASN A 310 2.03 12.42 -22.63
CA ASN A 310 1.33 13.71 -22.76
C ASN A 310 2.26 14.94 -22.65
N GLY A 311 3.54 14.79 -23.02
CA GLY A 311 4.53 15.86 -22.95
C GLY A 311 5.04 16.21 -21.53
N SER A 312 4.86 15.33 -20.55
CA SER A 312 5.18 15.61 -19.13
C SER A 312 5.93 14.46 -18.45
N TRP A 313 6.58 14.74 -17.33
CA TRP A 313 7.15 13.70 -16.46
C TRP A 313 6.15 13.16 -15.41
N ASP A 314 4.95 13.74 -15.29
CA ASP A 314 3.94 13.40 -14.28
C ASP A 314 3.48 11.93 -14.39
N VAL A 315 3.37 11.42 -15.62
CA VAL A 315 3.24 10.00 -15.94
C VAL A 315 4.32 9.65 -16.96
N ASN A 316 5.21 8.74 -16.60
CA ASN A 316 6.30 8.27 -17.46
C ASN A 316 6.66 6.83 -17.11
N PHE A 317 7.09 6.06 -18.11
CA PHE A 317 7.45 4.66 -17.96
C PHE A 317 8.90 4.41 -18.35
N GLY A 318 9.53 3.48 -17.62
CA GLY A 318 10.93 3.11 -17.82
C GLY A 318 11.10 1.60 -18.01
N ALA A 319 12.25 1.08 -17.63
CA ALA A 319 12.54 -0.35 -17.70
C ALA A 319 11.46 -1.16 -16.96
N ASN A 320 11.02 -2.25 -17.59
CA ASN A 320 9.99 -3.17 -17.10
C ASN A 320 8.57 -2.56 -16.97
N GLY A 321 8.24 -1.51 -17.72
CA GLY A 321 6.90 -0.88 -17.70
C GLY A 321 6.55 -0.16 -16.39
N VAL A 322 7.50 0.01 -15.47
CA VAL A 322 7.26 0.62 -14.16
C VAL A 322 7.11 2.15 -14.28
N GLN A 323 6.03 2.71 -13.71
CA GLN A 323 5.83 4.15 -13.65
C GLN A 323 6.96 4.82 -12.85
N GLY A 324 7.69 5.75 -13.47
CA GLY A 324 8.87 6.39 -12.87
C GLY A 324 10.07 5.45 -12.68
N GLY A 325 10.08 4.27 -13.33
CA GLY A 325 11.10 3.24 -13.19
C GLY A 325 12.52 3.63 -13.63
N ALA A 326 13.42 2.65 -13.79
CA ALA A 326 14.79 2.91 -14.22
C ALA A 326 14.86 3.39 -15.69
N ASN A 327 15.96 4.04 -16.08
CA ASN A 327 16.24 4.36 -17.48
C ASN A 327 16.54 3.05 -18.25
N ILE A 328 16.18 2.98 -19.53
CA ILE A 328 16.53 1.86 -20.42
C ILE A 328 17.83 2.20 -21.14
N PRO A 329 18.92 1.45 -20.95
CA PRO A 329 20.18 1.66 -21.68
C PRO A 329 20.09 1.08 -23.09
N LEU A 330 20.77 1.69 -24.06
CA LEU A 330 20.82 1.25 -25.46
C LEU A 330 22.25 1.44 -26.00
N ALA A 331 22.94 0.33 -26.30
CA ALA A 331 24.34 0.34 -26.75
C ALA A 331 24.46 0.02 -28.25
N LEU A 332 25.00 0.96 -29.03
CA LEU A 332 25.14 0.86 -30.48
C LEU A 332 26.62 0.89 -30.89
N GLY A 333 27.17 -0.27 -31.27
CA GLY A 333 28.56 -0.40 -31.73
C GLY A 333 28.86 0.23 -33.10
N SER A 334 27.81 0.55 -33.87
CA SER A 334 27.86 1.30 -35.13
C SER A 334 26.58 2.12 -35.27
N ALA A 335 26.58 3.15 -36.12
CA ALA A 335 25.34 3.85 -36.45
C ALA A 335 24.31 2.88 -37.06
N ALA A 336 23.05 2.99 -36.62
CA ALA A 336 21.99 2.04 -36.96
C ALA A 336 20.60 2.68 -36.84
N SER A 337 19.68 2.25 -37.71
CA SER A 337 18.24 2.50 -37.53
C SER A 337 17.73 1.65 -36.35
N VAL A 338 17.02 2.27 -35.42
CA VAL A 338 16.41 1.63 -34.25
C VAL A 338 14.92 1.94 -34.26
N LYS A 339 14.07 0.91 -34.15
CA LYS A 339 12.62 1.06 -33.99
C LYS A 339 12.27 0.91 -32.52
N PHE A 340 11.53 1.88 -32.01
CA PHE A 340 11.05 1.95 -30.63
C PHE A 340 9.55 1.71 -30.61
N TYR A 341 9.08 1.09 -29.52
CA TYR A 341 7.72 0.64 -29.31
C TYR A 341 7.25 1.00 -27.90
N TYR A 342 5.97 1.36 -27.74
CA TYR A 342 5.28 1.46 -26.46
C TYR A 342 3.87 0.89 -26.58
N ASN A 343 3.54 -0.11 -25.76
CA ASN A 343 2.19 -0.65 -25.62
C ASN A 343 1.48 0.06 -24.44
N ASN A 344 0.25 0.55 -24.66
CA ASN A 344 -0.44 1.33 -23.64
C ASN A 344 -1.08 0.50 -22.52
N ALA A 345 -1.39 -0.78 -22.76
CA ALA A 345 -2.04 -1.64 -21.78
C ALA A 345 -1.05 -2.24 -20.77
N SER A 346 0.14 -2.63 -21.22
CA SER A 346 1.22 -3.13 -20.35
C SER A 346 2.21 -2.04 -19.89
N HIS A 347 2.08 -0.83 -20.44
CA HIS A 347 3.05 0.27 -20.33
C HIS A 347 4.49 -0.08 -20.76
N TRP A 348 4.70 -1.23 -21.41
CA TRP A 348 6.03 -1.70 -21.80
C TRP A 348 6.57 -0.83 -22.94
N VAL A 349 7.74 -0.23 -22.71
CA VAL A 349 8.52 0.52 -23.68
C VAL A 349 9.82 -0.24 -23.97
N THR A 350 10.14 -0.42 -25.25
CA THR A 350 11.31 -1.21 -25.69
C THR A 350 11.78 -0.81 -27.10
N ASP A 351 12.87 -1.42 -27.56
CA ASP A 351 13.44 -1.23 -28.89
C ASP A 351 13.99 -2.53 -29.50
N ASN A 352 14.09 -2.57 -30.83
CA ASN A 352 14.54 -3.73 -31.60
C ASN A 352 16.06 -4.02 -31.57
N ARG A 353 16.79 -3.49 -30.57
CA ARG A 353 18.21 -3.80 -30.30
C ARG A 353 18.39 -4.40 -28.91
N ASN A 354 17.65 -3.92 -27.93
CA ASN A 354 17.63 -4.45 -26.57
C ASN A 354 16.73 -5.69 -26.42
N SER A 355 15.66 -5.79 -27.20
CA SER A 355 14.70 -6.90 -27.12
C SER A 355 14.32 -7.44 -28.51
N PRO A 356 14.16 -8.77 -28.69
CA PRO A 356 13.53 -9.32 -29.89
C PRO A 356 12.04 -8.97 -29.94
N ILE A 357 11.57 -8.43 -31.06
CA ILE A 357 10.15 -8.14 -31.26
C ILE A 357 9.48 -9.42 -31.76
N ALA A 358 8.98 -10.24 -30.83
CA ALA A 358 8.47 -11.59 -31.09
C ALA A 358 6.95 -11.62 -31.32
N VAL A 359 6.50 -12.08 -32.48
CA VAL A 359 5.07 -12.13 -32.85
C VAL A 359 4.64 -13.59 -33.04
N VAL A 360 3.51 -13.99 -32.45
CA VAL A 360 2.89 -15.31 -32.74
C VAL A 360 2.10 -15.21 -34.04
N ALA A 361 2.75 -15.52 -35.15
CA ALA A 361 2.11 -15.59 -36.46
C ALA A 361 1.41 -16.95 -36.65
N GLY A 362 0.16 -16.95 -37.11
CA GLY A 362 -0.66 -18.17 -37.14
C GLY A 362 -2.05 -18.01 -37.77
N SER A 363 -2.80 -19.11 -37.79
CA SER A 363 -4.14 -19.23 -38.41
C SER A 363 -5.30 -18.69 -37.57
N PHE A 364 -5.00 -17.74 -36.69
CA PHE A 364 -5.93 -17.12 -35.74
C PHE A 364 -5.85 -15.58 -35.74
N GLN A 365 -4.86 -14.99 -36.41
CA GLN A 365 -4.57 -13.57 -36.32
C GLN A 365 -5.68 -12.71 -36.94
N SER A 366 -6.40 -13.22 -37.94
CA SER A 366 -7.60 -12.58 -38.49
C SER A 366 -8.70 -12.37 -37.43
N ALA A 367 -8.85 -13.29 -36.47
CA ALA A 367 -9.80 -13.15 -35.35
C ALA A 367 -9.38 -12.06 -34.35
N LEU A 368 -8.10 -11.70 -34.29
CA LEU A 368 -7.61 -10.56 -33.50
C LEU A 368 -7.84 -9.21 -34.20
N GLY A 369 -8.30 -9.21 -35.45
CA GLY A 369 -8.39 -8.02 -36.31
C GLY A 369 -7.09 -7.65 -37.02
N CYS A 370 -6.16 -8.59 -37.23
CA CYS A 370 -5.07 -8.42 -38.19
C CYS A 370 -5.61 -8.45 -39.64
N ASN A 371 -4.87 -7.84 -40.58
CA ASN A 371 -5.22 -7.83 -42.01
C ASN A 371 -5.31 -9.23 -42.67
N GLY A 372 -4.80 -10.26 -42.00
CA GLY A 372 -4.93 -11.66 -42.39
C GLY A 372 -4.26 -12.60 -41.38
N ASP A 373 -4.31 -13.89 -41.67
CA ASP A 373 -3.56 -14.93 -40.96
C ASP A 373 -2.11 -15.03 -41.46
N TRP A 374 -1.21 -15.53 -40.60
CA TRP A 374 0.22 -15.70 -40.86
C TRP A 374 0.98 -14.41 -41.21
N ASP A 375 0.54 -13.28 -40.66
CA ASP A 375 1.20 -11.99 -40.79
C ASP A 375 2.21 -11.79 -39.63
N PRO A 376 3.52 -11.85 -39.89
CA PRO A 376 4.54 -11.67 -38.86
C PRO A 376 4.67 -10.20 -38.41
N SER A 377 4.05 -9.25 -39.12
CA SER A 377 4.13 -7.82 -38.81
C SER A 377 3.02 -7.33 -37.89
N CYS A 378 1.91 -8.08 -37.75
CA CYS A 378 0.79 -7.69 -36.89
C CYS A 378 1.14 -7.80 -35.40
N LEU A 379 1.34 -6.66 -34.74
CA LEU A 379 1.69 -6.58 -33.31
C LEU A 379 0.50 -6.83 -32.37
N ARG A 380 -0.71 -7.08 -32.90
CA ARG A 380 -1.84 -7.60 -32.10
C ARG A 380 -1.56 -8.97 -31.48
N SER A 381 -0.58 -9.69 -32.02
CA SER A 381 -0.05 -10.97 -31.53
C SER A 381 1.40 -10.86 -31.03
N TRP A 382 1.80 -9.66 -30.57
CA TRP A 382 3.12 -9.38 -30.00
C TRP A 382 3.25 -9.97 -28.59
N LEU A 383 4.22 -10.86 -28.40
CA LEU A 383 4.62 -11.39 -27.10
C LEU A 383 5.48 -10.34 -26.36
N LEU A 384 5.16 -10.09 -25.10
CA LEU A 384 5.77 -9.04 -24.29
C LEU A 384 6.63 -9.64 -23.16
N ASP A 385 7.85 -9.14 -22.97
CA ASP A 385 8.77 -9.50 -21.89
C ASP A 385 8.85 -8.32 -20.89
N VAL A 386 7.69 -8.04 -20.27
CA VAL A 386 7.52 -6.87 -19.37
C VAL A 386 8.33 -7.07 -18.09
N ASP A 387 8.38 -8.31 -17.61
CA ASP A 387 9.15 -8.78 -16.48
C ASP A 387 10.59 -9.22 -16.83
N GLY A 388 11.05 -8.97 -18.07
CA GLY A 388 12.47 -9.00 -18.46
C GLY A 388 13.22 -10.27 -18.03
N ASP A 389 12.53 -11.41 -18.02
CA ASP A 389 13.07 -12.73 -17.63
C ASP A 389 13.47 -13.58 -18.85
N GLY A 390 13.03 -13.15 -20.05
CA GLY A 390 13.26 -13.83 -21.32
C GLY A 390 12.11 -14.73 -21.78
N VAL A 391 10.99 -14.80 -21.03
CA VAL A 391 9.78 -15.53 -21.40
C VAL A 391 8.69 -14.53 -21.81
N PHE A 392 8.59 -14.32 -23.11
CA PHE A 392 7.70 -13.34 -23.72
C PHE A 392 6.26 -13.90 -23.72
N LYS A 393 5.28 -13.15 -23.21
CA LYS A 393 3.90 -13.60 -22.93
C LYS A 393 2.85 -12.82 -23.74
N PHE A 394 1.77 -13.47 -24.13
CA PHE A 394 0.62 -12.91 -24.87
C PHE A 394 -0.64 -13.75 -24.57
N SER A 395 -1.82 -13.14 -24.40
CA SER A 395 -3.09 -13.88 -24.36
C SER A 395 -4.08 -13.35 -25.40
N ALA A 396 -4.97 -14.23 -25.85
CA ALA A 396 -6.05 -13.90 -26.76
C ALA A 396 -7.28 -14.77 -26.48
N ARG A 397 -8.47 -14.18 -26.49
CA ARG A 397 -9.72 -14.95 -26.59
C ARG A 397 -9.89 -15.39 -28.04
N LEU A 398 -10.05 -16.70 -28.25
CA LEU A 398 -10.20 -17.32 -29.56
C LEU A 398 -11.46 -18.21 -29.60
N PRO A 399 -12.15 -18.28 -30.75
CA PRO A 399 -13.24 -19.24 -30.96
C PRO A 399 -12.81 -20.69 -30.79
N ALA A 400 -13.78 -21.58 -30.57
CA ALA A 400 -13.54 -23.02 -30.52
C ALA A 400 -13.11 -23.56 -31.91
N GLY A 401 -11.94 -24.19 -32.00
CA GLY A 401 -11.36 -24.63 -33.27
C GLY A 401 -9.96 -25.24 -33.15
N ASP A 402 -9.47 -25.79 -34.26
CA ASP A 402 -8.08 -26.24 -34.42
C ASP A 402 -7.26 -25.16 -35.14
N TYR A 403 -6.10 -24.80 -34.58
CA TYR A 403 -5.27 -23.68 -35.02
C TYR A 403 -3.79 -24.08 -35.14
N GLU A 404 -3.03 -23.30 -35.92
CA GLU A 404 -1.57 -23.43 -36.06
C GLU A 404 -0.86 -22.09 -35.81
N ALA A 405 0.32 -22.16 -35.17
CA ALA A 405 1.14 -21.02 -34.75
C ALA A 405 2.65 -21.21 -35.00
N LYS A 406 3.38 -20.10 -35.07
CA LYS A 406 4.85 -19.97 -35.03
C LYS A 406 5.24 -18.65 -34.37
N VAL A 407 6.48 -18.53 -33.88
CA VAL A 407 7.04 -17.23 -33.50
C VAL A 407 7.91 -16.69 -34.63
N ALA A 408 7.64 -15.45 -35.06
CA ALA A 408 8.44 -14.68 -36.01
C ALA A 408 9.09 -13.50 -35.28
N LEU A 409 10.33 -13.13 -35.64
CA LEU A 409 11.07 -12.04 -34.98
C LEU A 409 11.25 -10.82 -35.88
N ASN A 410 11.07 -9.64 -35.29
CA ASN A 410 11.28 -8.32 -35.91
C ASN A 410 10.38 -8.08 -37.13
N GLU A 411 9.08 -8.38 -36.99
CA GLU A 411 8.02 -8.07 -37.97
C GLU A 411 8.14 -8.81 -39.32
N ASN A 412 8.95 -9.87 -39.41
CA ASN A 412 9.21 -10.58 -40.67
C ASN A 412 9.60 -12.07 -40.46
N TRP A 413 9.68 -12.82 -41.56
CA TRP A 413 9.90 -14.27 -41.55
C TRP A 413 11.39 -14.72 -41.56
N ASP A 414 12.38 -13.82 -41.68
CA ASP A 414 13.81 -14.18 -41.83
C ASP A 414 14.34 -14.98 -40.63
N VAL A 415 13.82 -14.71 -39.43
CA VAL A 415 14.06 -15.50 -38.22
C VAL A 415 12.72 -15.89 -37.62
N ASN A 416 12.39 -17.17 -37.70
CA ASN A 416 11.18 -17.75 -37.13
C ASN A 416 11.45 -19.12 -36.49
N PHE A 417 10.65 -19.48 -35.50
CA PHE A 417 10.75 -20.71 -34.73
C PHE A 417 9.43 -21.47 -34.74
N GLY A 418 9.54 -22.79 -34.92
CA GLY A 418 8.43 -23.72 -34.94
C GLY A 418 8.53 -24.78 -33.84
N GLN A 419 7.87 -25.91 -34.07
CA GLN A 419 7.74 -26.99 -33.09
C GLN A 419 9.09 -27.43 -32.50
N GLY A 420 9.17 -27.43 -31.16
CA GLY A 420 10.38 -27.77 -30.41
C GLY A 420 11.50 -26.72 -30.46
N GLY A 421 11.19 -25.45 -30.73
CA GLY A 421 12.17 -24.36 -30.82
C GLY A 421 13.06 -24.40 -32.07
N ALA A 422 12.73 -25.25 -33.04
CA ALA A 422 13.51 -25.38 -34.27
C ALA A 422 13.32 -24.14 -35.17
N GLN A 423 14.42 -23.46 -35.51
CA GLN A 423 14.40 -22.36 -36.49
C GLN A 423 13.93 -22.88 -37.85
N ASN A 424 12.94 -22.24 -38.47
CA ASN A 424 12.23 -22.72 -39.66
C ASN A 424 11.58 -24.12 -39.49
N GLY A 425 11.20 -24.50 -38.26
CA GLY A 425 10.57 -25.78 -37.95
C GLY A 425 9.13 -25.93 -38.50
N SER A 426 8.48 -27.05 -38.15
CA SER A 426 7.05 -27.25 -38.43
C SER A 426 6.17 -26.25 -37.67
N ASN A 427 4.95 -26.05 -38.13
CA ASN A 427 3.94 -25.26 -37.39
C ASN A 427 3.57 -25.97 -36.07
N ILE A 428 3.19 -25.18 -35.06
CA ILE A 428 2.73 -25.67 -33.76
C ILE A 428 1.21 -25.70 -33.78
N ALA A 429 0.63 -26.89 -33.79
CA ALA A 429 -0.82 -27.06 -33.74
C ALA A 429 -1.34 -27.02 -32.29
N PHE A 430 -2.48 -26.35 -32.08
CA PHE A 430 -3.21 -26.30 -30.81
C PHE A 430 -4.73 -26.32 -31.07
N SER A 431 -5.51 -26.70 -30.06
CA SER A 431 -6.97 -26.80 -30.16
C SER A 431 -7.64 -26.04 -29.04
N VAL A 432 -8.63 -25.22 -29.37
CA VAL A 432 -9.46 -24.46 -28.42
C VAL A 432 -10.79 -25.21 -28.27
N PRO A 433 -11.16 -25.67 -27.05
CA PRO A 433 -12.38 -26.43 -26.83
C PRO A 433 -13.62 -25.56 -26.98
N ALA A 434 -14.76 -26.20 -27.23
CA ALA A 434 -16.05 -25.54 -27.04
C ALA A 434 -16.28 -25.31 -25.54
N SER A 435 -16.52 -24.05 -25.16
CA SER A 435 -17.04 -23.68 -23.85
C SER A 435 -18.53 -24.03 -23.76
N ASP A 436 -19.09 -24.12 -22.54
CA ASP A 436 -20.53 -24.32 -22.32
C ASP A 436 -21.33 -23.02 -22.56
N GLY A 437 -21.11 -22.37 -23.70
CA GLY A 437 -21.75 -21.11 -24.09
C GLY A 437 -21.22 -20.57 -25.44
N PRO A 438 -21.75 -19.43 -25.93
CA PRO A 438 -21.29 -18.80 -27.17
C PRO A 438 -20.04 -17.93 -26.96
N ARG A 439 -19.14 -18.31 -26.05
CA ARG A 439 -17.98 -17.48 -25.64
C ARG A 439 -16.66 -18.07 -26.11
N ASP A 440 -15.86 -17.23 -26.74
CA ASP A 440 -14.46 -17.48 -27.03
C ASP A 440 -13.69 -17.83 -25.74
N SER A 441 -12.75 -18.77 -25.84
CA SER A 441 -11.93 -19.19 -24.70
C SER A 441 -10.59 -18.46 -24.73
N GLU A 442 -10.07 -18.08 -23.56
CA GLU A 442 -8.76 -17.43 -23.50
C GLU A 442 -7.62 -18.43 -23.67
N VAL A 443 -6.68 -18.06 -24.53
CA VAL A 443 -5.53 -18.85 -24.95
C VAL A 443 -4.27 -18.07 -24.63
N PHE A 444 -3.39 -18.67 -23.85
CA PHE A 444 -2.16 -18.07 -23.37
C PHE A 444 -0.98 -18.61 -24.20
N PHE A 445 -0.17 -17.71 -24.71
CA PHE A 445 0.99 -17.96 -25.53
C PHE A 445 2.23 -17.46 -24.79
N ALA A 446 3.24 -18.31 -24.64
CA ALA A 446 4.47 -17.93 -23.97
C ALA A 446 5.69 -18.53 -24.65
N TRP A 447 6.71 -17.69 -24.91
CA TRP A 447 7.88 -18.03 -25.70
C TRP A 447 9.18 -17.70 -24.96
N ASP A 448 9.95 -18.74 -24.68
CA ASP A 448 11.29 -18.64 -24.08
C ASP A 448 12.32 -18.22 -25.16
N ALA A 449 12.94 -17.06 -24.99
CA ALA A 449 13.90 -16.52 -25.95
C ALA A 449 15.27 -17.24 -25.96
N GLN A 450 15.58 -18.06 -24.94
CA GLN A 450 16.81 -18.87 -24.86
C GLN A 450 16.64 -20.27 -25.45
N THR A 451 15.50 -20.95 -25.24
CA THR A 451 15.21 -22.26 -25.87
C THR A 451 14.44 -22.16 -27.19
N HIS A 452 13.89 -20.97 -27.48
CA HIS A 452 13.02 -20.66 -28.62
C HIS A 452 11.70 -21.43 -28.68
N VAL A 453 11.32 -22.13 -27.61
CA VAL A 453 10.08 -22.90 -27.53
C VAL A 453 8.90 -21.98 -27.25
N LEU A 454 7.91 -21.99 -28.15
CA LEU A 454 6.56 -21.48 -27.88
C LEU A 454 5.72 -22.59 -27.24
N GLN A 455 5.07 -22.27 -26.13
CA GLN A 455 3.96 -23.05 -25.57
C GLN A 455 2.64 -22.29 -25.74
N VAL A 456 1.55 -23.05 -25.79
CA VAL A 456 0.17 -22.55 -25.93
C VAL A 456 -0.70 -23.32 -24.93
N SER A 457 -1.43 -22.61 -24.07
CA SER A 457 -2.25 -23.19 -23.00
C SER A 457 -3.63 -22.52 -22.90
N LEU A 458 -4.56 -23.20 -22.21
CA LEU A 458 -5.94 -22.75 -21.93
C LEU A 458 -6.12 -22.35 -20.45
N VAL A 459 -4.99 -22.27 -19.74
CA VAL A 459 -4.83 -21.84 -18.36
C VAL A 459 -3.56 -21.02 -18.35
N ASP A 460 -3.61 -19.84 -17.78
CA ASP A 460 -2.46 -18.96 -17.72
C ASP A 460 -1.34 -19.61 -16.89
N ALA A 461 -0.10 -19.51 -17.38
CA ALA A 461 1.08 -20.00 -16.70
C ALA A 461 1.51 -18.98 -15.64
N GLN A 462 0.62 -18.75 -14.67
CA GLN A 462 0.74 -17.71 -13.65
C GLN A 462 2.09 -17.76 -12.93
N GLY A 463 2.66 -16.57 -12.69
CA GLY A 463 3.80 -16.42 -11.81
C GLY A 463 4.57 -15.13 -12.05
N ASP A 464 5.13 -14.58 -10.98
CA ASP A 464 6.13 -13.51 -11.05
C ASP A 464 7.07 -13.60 -9.84
N LEU A 465 8.35 -13.91 -10.11
CA LEU A 465 9.39 -14.06 -9.08
C LEU A 465 9.94 -12.73 -8.54
N ARG A 466 9.52 -11.59 -9.11
CA ARG A 466 9.87 -10.24 -8.65
C ARG A 466 8.91 -9.75 -7.56
N SER A 467 7.62 -10.03 -7.71
CA SER A 467 6.67 -10.00 -6.59
C SER A 467 7.07 -11.01 -5.51
N ALA A 468 6.67 -10.75 -4.27
CA ALA A 468 6.78 -11.69 -3.17
C ALA A 468 5.44 -11.87 -2.44
N ARG A 469 4.56 -12.67 -3.05
CA ARG A 469 3.21 -13.02 -2.55
C ARG A 469 3.20 -14.09 -1.45
N ALA A 470 4.32 -14.78 -1.25
CA ALA A 470 4.48 -15.77 -0.18
C ALA A 470 5.21 -15.17 1.03
N HIS A 471 4.83 -15.57 2.24
CA HIS A 471 5.44 -15.10 3.49
C HIS A 471 5.95 -16.27 4.33
N TRP A 472 7.24 -16.30 4.64
CA TRP A 472 7.84 -17.30 5.54
C TRP A 472 7.75 -16.79 6.99
N LEU A 473 6.81 -17.33 7.76
CA LEU A 473 6.35 -16.76 9.04
C LEU A 473 6.98 -17.39 10.28
N SER A 474 7.36 -18.66 10.21
CA SER A 474 8.21 -19.37 11.19
C SER A 474 9.03 -20.41 10.44
N ALA A 475 10.08 -20.97 11.07
CA ALA A 475 10.96 -21.92 10.38
C ALA A 475 10.25 -23.15 9.75
N ASP A 476 9.04 -23.49 10.22
CA ASP A 476 8.21 -24.59 9.72
C ASP A 476 6.92 -24.15 8.99
N VAL A 477 6.63 -22.84 8.86
CA VAL A 477 5.39 -22.33 8.24
C VAL A 477 5.66 -21.23 7.22
N LEU A 478 5.21 -21.48 5.98
CA LEU A 478 5.03 -20.51 4.92
C LEU A 478 3.53 -20.25 4.69
N ALA A 479 3.18 -19.02 4.33
CA ALA A 479 1.81 -18.55 4.11
C ALA A 479 1.70 -17.98 2.69
N TRP A 480 0.75 -18.46 1.90
CA TRP A 480 0.53 -18.01 0.52
C TRP A 480 -0.89 -18.37 0.07
N ASN A 481 -1.49 -17.58 -0.81
CA ASN A 481 -2.61 -18.01 -1.64
C ASN A 481 -2.17 -17.90 -3.10
N PRO A 482 -1.79 -19.01 -3.76
CA PRO A 482 -1.59 -18.98 -5.20
C PRO A 482 -2.92 -18.80 -5.93
N ALA A 483 -2.87 -18.32 -7.17
CA ALA A 483 -4.03 -18.13 -8.05
C ALA A 483 -4.91 -19.40 -8.20
N SER A 484 -4.28 -20.59 -8.21
CA SER A 484 -4.98 -21.87 -8.24
C SER A 484 -4.33 -22.89 -7.29
N LEU A 485 -5.14 -23.66 -6.57
CA LEU A 485 -4.68 -24.72 -5.63
C LEU A 485 -5.62 -25.93 -5.62
N PRO A 486 -5.76 -26.66 -6.76
CA PRO A 486 -6.66 -27.79 -6.89
C PRO A 486 -6.22 -29.00 -6.05
N ALA A 487 -7.14 -29.94 -5.82
CA ALA A 487 -6.86 -31.15 -5.09
C ALA A 487 -5.84 -32.03 -5.85
N GLY A 488 -4.66 -32.23 -5.25
CA GLY A 488 -3.54 -32.96 -5.86
C GLY A 488 -2.38 -32.08 -6.33
N ALA A 489 -2.54 -30.74 -6.32
CA ALA A 489 -1.45 -29.81 -6.60
C ALA A 489 -0.30 -29.94 -5.60
N ARG A 490 0.93 -29.71 -6.07
CA ARG A 490 2.18 -29.84 -5.30
C ARG A 490 2.86 -28.49 -5.21
N VAL A 491 3.32 -28.12 -4.01
CA VAL A 491 3.89 -26.79 -3.74
C VAL A 491 5.35 -26.94 -3.34
N PHE A 492 6.21 -26.04 -3.82
CA PHE A 492 7.65 -26.10 -3.64
C PHE A 492 8.21 -24.76 -3.19
N LEU A 493 9.30 -24.80 -2.43
CA LEU A 493 10.22 -23.70 -2.15
C LEU A 493 11.51 -23.94 -2.94
N HIS A 494 11.99 -22.93 -3.64
CA HIS A 494 13.21 -22.94 -4.47
C HIS A 494 14.22 -21.95 -3.90
N ALA A 495 15.50 -22.31 -3.93
CA ALA A 495 16.58 -21.55 -3.30
C ALA A 495 17.88 -21.56 -4.11
N ASP A 496 18.32 -20.42 -4.64
CA ASP A 496 19.57 -20.31 -5.43
C ASP A 496 20.55 -19.28 -4.85
N ALA A 497 21.76 -19.75 -4.52
CA ALA A 497 22.78 -18.96 -3.82
C ALA A 497 23.43 -17.88 -4.69
N ASP A 498 23.44 -18.04 -6.02
CA ASP A 498 24.02 -17.08 -6.97
C ASP A 498 22.95 -16.15 -7.57
N ALA A 499 21.69 -16.25 -7.08
CA ALA A 499 20.50 -15.60 -7.61
C ALA A 499 20.16 -15.99 -9.06
N GLY A 500 20.30 -17.29 -9.37
CA GLY A 500 20.04 -17.88 -10.67
C GLY A 500 18.64 -18.47 -10.91
N LEU A 501 17.65 -18.31 -10.02
CA LEU A 501 16.30 -18.84 -10.24
C LEU A 501 15.61 -18.15 -11.42
N ARG A 502 14.91 -18.95 -12.24
CA ARG A 502 14.15 -18.50 -13.42
C ARG A 502 12.76 -19.08 -13.40
N LEU A 503 11.78 -18.30 -13.83
CA LEU A 503 10.45 -18.82 -14.09
C LEU A 503 10.45 -19.51 -15.44
N MET A 504 10.11 -20.79 -15.46
CA MET A 504 9.95 -21.59 -16.67
C MET A 504 8.51 -22.13 -16.72
N LEU A 505 8.07 -22.52 -17.90
CA LEU A 505 6.68 -22.93 -18.19
C LEU A 505 6.25 -24.21 -17.43
N ASN A 506 7.24 -24.99 -16.99
CA ASN A 506 7.14 -26.22 -16.20
C ASN A 506 7.46 -26.03 -14.70
N GLY A 507 7.60 -24.79 -14.22
CA GLY A 507 7.98 -24.48 -12.84
C GLY A 507 9.20 -23.58 -12.73
N VAL A 508 9.71 -23.38 -11.52
CA VAL A 508 10.95 -22.61 -11.31
C VAL A 508 12.18 -23.51 -11.53
N GLU A 509 13.10 -23.09 -12.40
CA GLU A 509 14.40 -23.73 -12.59
C GLU A 509 15.53 -22.95 -11.90
N GLY A 510 16.63 -23.65 -11.59
CA GLY A 510 17.74 -23.15 -10.78
C GLY A 510 17.67 -23.63 -9.32
N GLY A 511 18.78 -23.45 -8.59
CA GLY A 511 18.84 -23.70 -7.14
C GLY A 511 18.58 -25.13 -6.64
N GLU A 512 18.32 -25.22 -5.34
CA GLU A 512 17.78 -26.40 -4.64
C GLU A 512 16.25 -26.26 -4.50
N THR A 513 15.52 -27.38 -4.51
CA THR A 513 14.05 -27.40 -4.39
C THR A 513 13.58 -28.27 -3.21
N ILE A 514 12.63 -27.73 -2.43
CA ILE A 514 12.07 -28.35 -1.22
C ILE A 514 10.54 -28.43 -1.37
N GLU A 515 9.98 -29.63 -1.37
CA GLU A 515 8.52 -29.83 -1.42
C GLU A 515 7.85 -29.47 -0.08
N LEU A 516 6.76 -28.72 -0.16
CA LEU A 516 5.99 -28.20 0.98
C LEU A 516 4.68 -28.97 1.16
N THR A 517 4.30 -29.24 2.40
CA THR A 517 3.03 -29.93 2.72
C THR A 517 1.95 -28.92 3.08
N ARG A 518 0.86 -28.87 2.31
CA ARG A 518 -0.34 -28.07 2.63
C ARG A 518 -0.91 -28.43 4.01
N ASP A 519 -1.25 -27.43 4.81
CA ASP A 519 -1.86 -27.58 6.14
C ASP A 519 -3.31 -27.07 6.12
N ASP A 520 -4.26 -28.00 5.98
CA ASP A 520 -5.71 -27.70 5.93
C ASP A 520 -6.29 -27.16 7.26
N ALA A 521 -5.51 -27.10 8.34
CA ALA A 521 -5.89 -26.35 9.54
C ALA A 521 -5.64 -24.83 9.43
N GLY A 522 -4.97 -24.40 8.35
CA GLY A 522 -4.57 -23.02 8.09
C GLY A 522 -3.51 -22.50 9.08
N LEU A 523 -3.27 -21.19 9.05
CA LEU A 523 -2.23 -20.59 9.89
C LEU A 523 -2.45 -20.84 11.39
N PRO A 524 -1.43 -21.30 12.14
CA PRO A 524 -1.48 -21.43 13.60
C PRO A 524 -1.99 -20.17 14.30
N ALA A 525 -2.79 -20.33 15.36
CA ALA A 525 -3.44 -19.22 16.05
C ALA A 525 -2.47 -18.13 16.59
N ALA A 526 -1.24 -18.50 16.92
CA ALA A 526 -0.18 -17.54 17.29
C ALA A 526 0.24 -16.67 16.09
N LEU A 527 0.41 -17.25 14.91
CA LEU A 527 0.75 -16.52 13.68
C LEU A 527 -0.42 -15.66 13.22
N ARG A 528 -1.68 -16.13 13.28
CA ARG A 528 -2.86 -15.29 13.00
C ARG A 528 -2.98 -14.08 13.94
N SER A 529 -2.52 -14.22 15.20
CA SER A 529 -2.48 -13.11 16.16
C SER A 529 -1.30 -12.16 15.97
N ALA A 530 -0.22 -12.58 15.29
CA ALA A 530 0.93 -11.74 14.98
C ALA A 530 0.80 -11.03 13.62
N TYR A 531 0.18 -11.72 12.65
CA TYR A 531 -0.01 -11.28 11.26
C TYR A 531 -1.50 -11.28 10.89
N PRO A 532 -2.34 -10.41 11.50
CA PRO A 532 -3.78 -10.44 11.30
C PRO A 532 -4.21 -10.19 9.84
N HIS A 533 -3.43 -9.41 9.09
CA HIS A 533 -3.61 -9.21 7.64
C HIS A 533 -3.37 -10.46 6.79
N LEU A 534 -2.63 -11.45 7.29
CA LEU A 534 -2.32 -12.70 6.58
C LEU A 534 -3.26 -13.86 6.98
N GLN A 535 -4.24 -13.63 7.86
CA GLN A 535 -5.05 -14.71 8.45
C GLN A 535 -5.89 -15.53 7.44
N GLY A 536 -6.13 -14.99 6.24
CA GLY A 536 -6.83 -15.65 5.13
C GLY A 536 -5.93 -16.38 4.14
N LEU A 537 -4.61 -16.43 4.37
CA LEU A 537 -3.68 -17.18 3.53
C LEU A 537 -3.64 -18.67 3.91
N SER A 538 -3.49 -19.52 2.89
CA SER A 538 -3.25 -20.95 3.05
C SER A 538 -1.88 -21.18 3.68
N ALA A 539 -1.78 -22.22 4.52
CA ALA A 539 -0.56 -22.55 5.25
C ALA A 539 0.14 -23.75 4.61
N PHE A 540 1.46 -23.68 4.52
CA PHE A 540 2.33 -24.71 3.98
C PHE A 540 3.45 -25.01 4.98
N ARG A 541 3.71 -26.29 5.22
CA ARG A 541 4.74 -26.78 6.12
C ARG A 541 6.01 -27.12 5.38
N LEU A 542 7.12 -26.64 5.91
CA LEU A 542 8.46 -27.07 5.52
C LEU A 542 8.81 -28.39 6.23
N PRO A 543 9.73 -29.21 5.68
CA PRO A 543 10.39 -30.25 6.45
C PRO A 543 11.17 -29.67 7.64
N ALA A 544 11.51 -30.51 8.62
CA ALA A 544 12.26 -30.09 9.80
C ALA A 544 13.74 -29.77 9.45
N LEU A 545 14.03 -28.49 9.20
CA LEU A 545 15.38 -27.97 8.94
C LEU A 545 16.15 -27.73 10.26
N ASP A 546 17.47 -27.92 10.23
CA ASP A 546 18.36 -27.44 11.30
C ASP A 546 18.76 -25.97 11.09
N GLN A 547 19.37 -25.38 12.12
CA GLN A 547 19.74 -23.94 12.12
C GLN A 547 20.78 -23.59 11.03
N ALA A 548 21.65 -24.52 10.64
CA ALA A 548 22.65 -24.28 9.61
C ALA A 548 22.00 -24.31 8.22
N THR A 549 21.21 -25.35 7.91
CA THR A 549 20.46 -25.41 6.63
C THR A 549 19.52 -24.21 6.48
N LEU A 550 18.78 -23.85 7.54
CA LEU A 550 17.89 -22.68 7.51
C LEU A 550 18.65 -21.36 7.30
N SER A 551 19.80 -21.18 7.95
CA SER A 551 20.63 -19.98 7.76
C SER A 551 21.20 -19.91 6.34
N THR A 552 21.61 -21.04 5.75
CA THR A 552 22.05 -21.08 4.34
C THR A 552 20.93 -20.66 3.38
N LEU A 553 19.72 -21.24 3.53
CA LEU A 553 18.57 -20.92 2.66
C LEU A 553 18.15 -19.44 2.77
N LEU A 554 18.25 -18.83 3.94
CA LEU A 554 17.88 -17.41 4.12
C LEU A 554 18.92 -16.41 3.57
N LYS A 555 19.99 -16.90 2.91
CA LYS A 555 21.03 -16.12 2.21
C LYS A 555 20.97 -16.27 0.69
N THR A 556 19.99 -17.02 0.17
CA THR A 556 19.78 -17.24 -1.27
C THR A 556 18.70 -16.32 -1.83
N GLN A 557 18.56 -16.29 -3.17
CA GLN A 557 17.27 -15.96 -3.77
C GLN A 557 16.25 -17.03 -3.34
N LEU A 558 15.01 -16.64 -3.07
CA LEU A 558 13.94 -17.55 -2.63
C LEU A 558 12.65 -17.32 -3.42
N ALA A 559 12.08 -18.40 -3.94
CA ALA A 559 10.80 -18.42 -4.64
C ALA A 559 9.95 -19.61 -4.19
N VAL A 560 8.64 -19.53 -4.39
CA VAL A 560 7.72 -20.68 -4.36
C VAL A 560 7.10 -20.91 -5.73
N SER A 561 6.71 -22.16 -5.99
CA SER A 561 5.82 -22.50 -7.10
C SER A 561 4.76 -23.50 -6.64
N VAL A 562 3.63 -23.52 -7.34
CA VAL A 562 2.66 -24.62 -7.29
C VAL A 562 2.51 -25.23 -8.67
N LEU A 563 2.56 -26.56 -8.73
CA LEU A 563 2.33 -27.35 -9.93
C LEU A 563 1.03 -28.14 -9.81
N ASP A 564 0.39 -28.45 -10.93
CA ASP A 564 -0.77 -29.34 -10.99
C ASP A 564 -0.40 -30.83 -10.78
N ALA A 565 -1.35 -31.74 -11.05
CA ALA A 565 -1.13 -33.18 -10.91
C ALA A 565 -0.30 -33.81 -12.04
N ASP A 566 -0.21 -33.15 -13.20
CA ASP A 566 0.48 -33.63 -14.41
C ASP A 566 1.89 -33.00 -14.56
N GLY A 567 2.15 -31.88 -13.89
CA GLY A 567 3.44 -31.19 -13.78
C GLY A 567 3.49 -29.77 -14.35
N HIS A 568 2.36 -29.16 -14.72
CA HIS A 568 2.30 -27.80 -15.25
C HIS A 568 2.32 -26.76 -14.12
N LEU A 569 2.87 -25.58 -14.39
CA LEU A 569 2.87 -24.44 -13.48
C LEU A 569 1.44 -23.87 -13.29
N LEU A 570 1.05 -23.59 -12.03
CA LEU A 570 -0.24 -22.99 -11.67
C LEU A 570 -0.13 -21.61 -10.99
N ASP A 571 1.00 -21.32 -10.33
CA ASP A 571 1.41 -20.00 -9.81
C ASP A 571 2.88 -20.07 -9.34
N ALA A 572 3.62 -18.96 -9.35
CA ALA A 572 4.92 -18.80 -8.70
C ALA A 572 5.15 -17.38 -8.18
N SER A 573 5.88 -17.24 -7.07
CA SER A 573 6.22 -15.92 -6.52
C SER A 573 7.45 -15.94 -5.61
N GLY A 574 8.09 -14.79 -5.39
CA GLY A 574 9.13 -14.60 -4.38
C GLY A 574 8.62 -14.75 -2.94
N VAL A 575 9.54 -14.73 -1.96
CA VAL A 575 9.22 -14.99 -0.55
C VAL A 575 9.63 -13.85 0.38
N GLN A 576 8.67 -13.27 1.10
CA GLN A 576 8.90 -12.35 2.21
C GLN A 576 9.33 -13.13 3.47
N ILE A 577 10.56 -12.91 3.93
CA ILE A 577 11.16 -13.63 5.08
C ILE A 577 11.16 -12.94 6.48
N PRO A 578 10.57 -11.76 6.75
CA PRO A 578 10.69 -11.14 8.08
C PRO A 578 10.22 -11.98 9.27
N GLY A 579 9.20 -12.83 9.10
CA GLY A 579 8.67 -13.65 10.20
C GLY A 579 9.62 -14.76 10.66
N VAL A 580 10.19 -15.53 9.72
CA VAL A 580 11.21 -16.53 10.04
C VAL A 580 12.53 -15.90 10.55
N LEU A 581 12.88 -14.69 10.07
CA LEU A 581 13.99 -13.92 10.63
C LEU A 581 13.73 -13.53 12.10
N ASP A 582 12.52 -13.12 12.43
CA ASP A 582 12.11 -12.83 13.81
C ASP A 582 12.02 -14.08 14.70
N ASP A 583 11.56 -15.22 14.17
CA ASP A 583 11.49 -16.51 14.86
C ASP A 583 12.87 -17.00 15.29
N ARG A 584 13.90 -16.84 14.43
CA ARG A 584 15.19 -17.54 14.58
C ARG A 584 16.42 -16.66 14.79
N PHE A 585 16.40 -15.39 14.42
CA PHE A 585 17.59 -14.53 14.45
C PHE A 585 17.41 -13.26 15.29
N ALA A 586 16.24 -13.02 15.89
CA ALA A 586 15.99 -11.84 16.72
C ALA A 586 16.96 -11.74 17.93
N PHE A 587 17.84 -10.75 17.89
CA PHE A 587 19.00 -10.63 18.77
C PHE A 587 18.85 -9.52 19.83
N ALA A 588 18.86 -9.91 21.11
CA ALA A 588 18.69 -8.98 22.24
C ALA A 588 19.97 -8.23 22.67
N GLY A 589 21.15 -8.60 22.14
CA GLY A 589 22.44 -8.06 22.59
C GLY A 589 22.78 -6.67 22.05
N GLU A 590 23.96 -6.16 22.41
CA GLU A 590 24.50 -4.89 21.88
C GLU A 590 24.95 -5.05 20.42
N LEU A 591 24.60 -4.07 19.59
CA LEU A 591 24.97 -3.91 18.17
C LEU A 591 25.74 -2.60 17.98
N GLY A 592 26.33 -2.42 16.79
CA GLY A 592 27.17 -1.28 16.45
C GLY A 592 28.60 -1.39 17.00
N ALA A 593 29.26 -0.25 17.15
CA ALA A 593 30.60 -0.14 17.72
C ALA A 593 30.58 -0.17 19.26
N VAL A 594 30.77 -1.35 19.86
CA VAL A 594 30.67 -1.55 21.31
C VAL A 594 32.04 -1.57 21.99
N TYR A 595 32.29 -0.59 22.85
CA TYR A 595 33.57 -0.43 23.54
C TYR A 595 33.74 -1.36 24.75
N ARG A 596 34.99 -1.75 25.02
CA ARG A 596 35.43 -2.62 26.13
C ARG A 596 36.74 -2.11 26.74
N ASP A 597 37.17 -2.76 27.82
CA ASP A 597 38.46 -2.49 28.49
C ASP A 597 39.66 -2.99 27.66
N ASP A 598 39.47 -4.03 26.85
CA ASP A 598 40.48 -4.70 26.03
C ASP A 598 40.48 -4.25 24.55
N GLY A 599 39.41 -3.63 24.07
CA GLY A 599 39.31 -3.17 22.68
C GLY A 599 37.94 -2.62 22.30
N ILE A 600 37.59 -2.81 21.03
CA ILE A 600 36.31 -2.43 20.42
C ILE A 600 35.73 -3.66 19.70
N SER A 601 34.47 -3.98 19.94
CA SER A 601 33.72 -5.05 19.27
C SER A 601 32.71 -4.41 18.33
N LEU A 602 32.89 -4.55 17.02
CA LEU A 602 31.95 -4.06 16.01
C LEU A 602 30.97 -5.19 15.64
N ARG A 603 29.67 -4.88 15.57
CA ARG A 603 28.61 -5.90 15.44
C ARG A 603 27.45 -5.44 14.54
N LEU A 604 27.19 -6.19 13.47
CA LEU A 604 26.10 -5.94 12.53
C LEU A 604 25.13 -7.12 12.53
N TRP A 605 23.83 -6.86 12.65
CA TRP A 605 22.81 -7.89 12.45
C TRP A 605 22.45 -7.96 10.96
N ALA A 606 22.86 -9.05 10.30
CA ALA A 606 22.70 -9.28 8.87
C ALA A 606 22.54 -10.78 8.55
N PRO A 607 21.45 -11.43 9.02
CA PRO A 607 21.25 -12.89 8.89
C PRO A 607 21.22 -13.37 7.43
N THR A 608 20.76 -12.53 6.51
CA THR A 608 20.63 -12.82 5.07
C THR A 608 21.92 -12.57 4.28
N ALA A 609 22.95 -11.95 4.89
CA ALA A 609 24.20 -11.69 4.20
C ALA A 609 25.01 -12.98 4.01
N GLN A 610 25.61 -13.10 2.83
CA GLN A 610 26.56 -14.17 2.48
C GLN A 610 27.97 -13.86 3.02
N SER A 611 28.34 -12.57 3.06
CA SER A 611 29.56 -12.11 3.73
C SER A 611 29.43 -10.65 4.19
N VAL A 612 30.15 -10.30 5.25
CA VAL A 612 30.28 -8.91 5.72
C VAL A 612 31.75 -8.59 5.99
N ARG A 613 32.23 -7.46 5.48
CA ARG A 613 33.59 -6.94 5.72
C ARG A 613 33.53 -5.55 6.36
N LEU A 614 34.48 -5.26 7.23
CA LEU A 614 34.77 -3.93 7.76
C LEU A 614 35.82 -3.28 6.86
N LEU A 615 35.50 -2.10 6.32
CA LEU A 615 36.42 -1.19 5.64
C LEU A 615 36.78 -0.05 6.62
N LEU A 616 38.07 0.14 6.92
CA LEU A 616 38.58 1.17 7.84
C LEU A 616 39.27 2.30 7.08
N PHE A 617 39.08 3.54 7.53
CA PHE A 617 39.65 4.74 6.93
C PHE A 617 40.23 5.66 8.04
N ASP A 618 41.35 6.33 7.75
CA ASP A 618 41.97 7.31 8.66
C ASP A 618 41.39 8.73 8.51
N ASP A 619 40.54 8.97 7.49
CA ASP A 619 39.93 10.26 7.16
C ASP A 619 38.43 10.14 6.83
N SER A 620 37.79 11.29 6.55
CA SER A 620 36.41 11.40 6.09
C SER A 620 36.25 11.75 4.60
N ASP A 621 37.33 11.78 3.81
CA ASP A 621 37.26 12.07 2.38
C ASP A 621 36.66 10.85 1.65
N PRO A 622 35.45 10.93 1.04
CA PRO A 622 34.81 9.79 0.41
C PRO A 622 35.61 9.18 -0.76
N LEU A 623 36.63 9.87 -1.28
CA LEU A 623 37.51 9.38 -2.34
C LEU A 623 38.70 8.56 -1.82
N SER A 624 38.99 8.57 -0.50
CA SER A 624 40.07 7.76 0.08
C SER A 624 39.76 6.26 0.08
N ASP A 625 40.73 5.45 -0.33
CA ASP A 625 40.71 3.98 -0.18
C ASP A 625 40.79 3.54 1.29
N PRO A 626 40.25 2.36 1.65
CA PRO A 626 40.37 1.83 3.00
C PRO A 626 41.82 1.45 3.34
N VAL A 627 42.30 1.91 4.49
CA VAL A 627 43.65 1.64 5.02
C VAL A 627 43.80 0.23 5.61
N GLU A 628 42.68 -0.39 5.98
CA GLU A 628 42.60 -1.76 6.49
C GLU A 628 41.22 -2.36 6.15
N THR A 629 41.18 -3.62 5.72
CA THR A 629 39.94 -4.38 5.52
C THR A 629 39.98 -5.65 6.36
N ARG A 630 38.86 -6.01 7.00
CA ARG A 630 38.72 -7.26 7.78
C ARG A 630 37.38 -7.93 7.54
N ASP A 631 37.39 -9.24 7.33
CA ASP A 631 36.16 -10.04 7.30
C ASP A 631 35.57 -10.16 8.72
N LEU A 632 34.24 -10.09 8.84
CA LEU A 632 33.53 -10.35 10.10
C LEU A 632 33.22 -11.85 10.23
N GLN A 633 33.07 -12.31 11.47
CA GLN A 633 32.65 -13.67 11.79
C GLN A 633 31.16 -13.68 12.16
N GLU A 634 30.38 -14.53 11.51
CA GLU A 634 28.96 -14.73 11.80
C GLU A 634 28.74 -15.64 13.03
N ASP A 635 27.86 -15.23 13.94
CA ASP A 635 27.16 -16.15 14.85
C ASP A 635 25.88 -16.65 14.19
N ILE A 636 25.91 -17.87 13.66
CA ILE A 636 24.80 -18.51 12.94
C ILE A 636 23.53 -18.75 13.80
N ALA A 637 23.64 -18.63 15.13
CA ALA A 637 22.51 -18.70 16.05
C ALA A 637 21.77 -17.35 16.20
N SER A 638 22.34 -16.25 15.70
CA SER A 638 21.76 -14.90 15.82
C SER A 638 21.84 -14.04 14.55
N GLY A 639 22.57 -14.46 13.52
CA GLY A 639 22.78 -13.68 12.29
C GLY A 639 23.62 -12.42 12.51
N VAL A 640 24.35 -12.36 13.63
CA VAL A 640 25.21 -11.24 13.99
C VAL A 640 26.62 -11.50 13.48
N TRP A 641 27.04 -10.66 12.55
CA TRP A 641 28.41 -10.55 12.09
C TRP A 641 29.20 -9.68 13.07
N GLN A 642 30.36 -10.14 13.51
CA GLN A 642 31.19 -9.40 14.46
C GLN A 642 32.69 -9.44 14.14
N VAL A 643 33.40 -8.38 14.51
CA VAL A 643 34.87 -8.32 14.53
C VAL A 643 35.36 -7.56 15.75
N ASN A 644 36.45 -8.04 16.36
CA ASN A 644 37.10 -7.37 17.49
C ASN A 644 38.39 -6.68 17.03
N GLY A 645 38.60 -5.45 17.48
CA GLY A 645 39.72 -4.60 17.10
C GLY A 645 40.37 -3.89 18.29
N PRO A 646 41.59 -3.35 18.09
CA PRO A 646 42.29 -2.60 19.13
C PRO A 646 41.54 -1.29 19.45
N ARG A 647 41.73 -0.78 20.67
CA ARG A 647 41.24 0.56 21.07
C ARG A 647 41.72 1.70 20.15
N ALA A 648 42.79 1.47 19.37
CA ALA A 648 43.29 2.37 18.32
C ALA A 648 42.37 2.51 17.08
N TRP A 649 41.24 1.81 17.01
CA TRP A 649 40.16 2.16 16.08
C TRP A 649 39.33 3.37 16.53
N ASP A 650 39.44 3.82 17.79
CA ASP A 650 38.72 5.02 18.26
C ASP A 650 39.00 6.23 17.34
N ARG A 651 37.92 6.88 16.90
CA ARG A 651 37.88 8.02 15.97
C ARG A 651 38.25 7.74 14.51
N ARG A 652 38.64 6.51 14.15
CA ARG A 652 38.70 6.09 12.74
C ARG A 652 37.30 6.05 12.13
N TYR A 653 37.25 6.25 10.83
CA TYR A 653 36.03 6.12 10.05
C TYR A 653 35.91 4.70 9.48
N TYR A 654 34.70 4.26 9.20
CA TYR A 654 34.43 2.94 8.65
C TYR A 654 33.16 2.86 7.81
N LEU A 655 33.11 1.80 7.01
CA LEU A 655 31.93 1.30 6.33
C LEU A 655 31.88 -0.22 6.50
N PHE A 656 30.69 -0.80 6.42
CA PHE A 656 30.54 -2.20 6.08
C PHE A 656 30.55 -2.38 4.57
N GLU A 657 31.04 -3.51 4.10
CA GLU A 657 30.79 -4.05 2.77
C GLU A 657 30.02 -5.37 2.93
N VAL A 658 28.76 -5.40 2.47
CA VAL A 658 27.79 -6.48 2.72
C VAL A 658 27.44 -7.15 1.39
N SER A 659 27.69 -8.45 1.26
CA SER A 659 27.25 -9.25 0.12
C SER A 659 25.93 -9.93 0.46
N VAL A 660 24.83 -9.60 -0.22
CA VAL A 660 23.47 -10.02 0.15
C VAL A 660 22.52 -10.10 -1.05
N PHE A 661 21.60 -11.06 -1.06
CA PHE A 661 20.52 -11.10 -2.06
C PHE A 661 19.56 -9.91 -1.88
N ALA A 662 19.35 -9.13 -2.93
CA ALA A 662 18.43 -8.00 -2.93
C ALA A 662 17.21 -8.30 -3.84
N PRO A 663 16.00 -8.50 -3.28
CA PRO A 663 14.78 -8.70 -4.06
C PRO A 663 14.52 -7.57 -5.07
N SER A 664 14.86 -6.33 -4.71
CA SER A 664 14.70 -5.14 -5.55
C SER A 664 15.49 -5.15 -6.87
N THR A 665 16.49 -6.03 -7.03
CA THR A 665 17.32 -6.14 -8.24
C THR A 665 17.44 -7.58 -8.75
N GLY A 666 16.90 -8.55 -8.02
CA GLY A 666 16.98 -9.98 -8.34
C GLY A 666 18.39 -10.57 -8.27
N LYS A 667 19.32 -9.96 -7.51
CA LYS A 667 20.76 -10.25 -7.57
C LYS A 667 21.42 -10.33 -6.20
N ILE A 668 22.59 -10.94 -6.14
CA ILE A 668 23.54 -10.76 -5.03
C ILE A 668 24.25 -9.41 -5.22
N GLU A 669 23.92 -8.43 -4.39
CA GLU A 669 24.54 -7.10 -4.40
C GLU A 669 25.70 -7.02 -3.41
N VAL A 670 26.69 -6.16 -3.70
CA VAL A 670 27.84 -5.90 -2.80
C VAL A 670 27.79 -4.46 -2.32
N ASN A 671 27.11 -4.26 -1.19
CA ASN A 671 26.74 -2.96 -0.66
C ASN A 671 27.80 -2.37 0.27
N ARG A 672 28.36 -1.21 -0.10
CA ARG A 672 29.09 -0.34 0.84
C ARG A 672 28.09 0.52 1.59
N VAL A 673 28.06 0.38 2.91
CA VAL A 673 26.99 0.94 3.76
C VAL A 673 27.51 1.32 5.14
N THR A 674 26.94 2.36 5.72
CA THR A 674 27.18 2.81 7.09
C THR A 674 26.54 1.89 8.13
N ASP A 675 26.92 2.05 9.40
CA ASP A 675 26.34 1.30 10.52
C ASP A 675 24.94 1.85 10.90
N PRO A 676 23.87 1.04 10.92
CA PRO A 676 22.56 1.43 11.47
C PRO A 676 22.59 1.94 12.92
N TYR A 677 23.59 1.50 13.70
CA TYR A 677 23.86 1.91 15.09
C TYR A 677 25.01 2.94 15.16
N SER A 678 25.26 3.70 14.09
CA SER A 678 26.21 4.83 14.09
C SER A 678 25.95 5.80 15.24
N LEU A 679 27.03 6.29 15.86
CA LEU A 679 27.02 7.28 16.95
C LEU A 679 27.80 8.56 16.61
N SER A 680 28.56 8.56 15.50
CA SER A 680 29.25 9.68 14.86
C SER A 680 29.41 9.37 13.37
N LEU A 681 29.49 10.40 12.52
CA LEU A 681 29.51 10.30 11.05
C LEU A 681 30.54 11.27 10.46
N ALA A 682 31.10 10.93 9.31
CA ALA A 682 31.74 11.87 8.39
C ALA A 682 30.73 12.87 7.83
N ALA A 683 31.20 14.00 7.30
CA ALA A 683 30.31 15.00 6.71
C ALA A 683 29.55 14.47 5.47
N ASP A 684 28.27 14.83 5.39
CA ASP A 684 27.27 14.29 4.43
C ASP A 684 27.04 12.77 4.62
N SER A 685 27.35 12.27 5.82
CA SER A 685 27.06 10.91 6.31
C SER A 685 27.66 9.77 5.48
N VAL A 686 28.74 10.06 4.74
CA VAL A 686 29.44 9.15 3.81
C VAL A 686 30.22 8.01 4.48
N ARG A 687 30.49 8.09 5.79
CA ARG A 687 31.17 7.05 6.61
C ARG A 687 30.70 7.13 8.05
N SER A 688 30.57 5.98 8.71
CA SER A 688 30.44 5.89 10.18
C SER A 688 31.77 6.21 10.86
N GLN A 689 31.75 6.64 12.12
CA GLN A 689 32.95 6.84 12.92
C GLN A 689 32.87 6.11 14.26
N PHE A 690 33.96 5.44 14.64
CA PHE A 690 34.11 4.85 15.97
C PHE A 690 34.15 5.97 17.03
N VAL A 691 33.20 5.96 17.96
CA VAL A 691 33.17 6.93 19.07
C VAL A 691 32.68 6.33 20.39
N ASP A 692 33.43 6.54 21.47
CA ASP A 692 32.98 6.27 22.84
C ASP A 692 32.23 7.50 23.37
N LEU A 693 30.89 7.46 23.37
CA LEU A 693 30.07 8.60 23.82
C LEU A 693 30.28 8.97 25.30
N ASP A 694 30.85 8.09 26.13
CA ASP A 694 31.16 8.37 27.52
C ASP A 694 32.53 9.08 27.72
N ALA A 695 33.33 9.21 26.66
CA ALA A 695 34.62 9.89 26.66
C ALA A 695 34.53 11.35 27.14
N ALA A 696 35.55 11.78 27.90
CA ALA A 696 35.53 13.04 28.64
C ALA A 696 35.69 14.29 27.76
N ASP A 697 36.31 14.18 26.60
CA ASP A 697 36.41 15.26 25.60
C ASP A 697 35.07 15.55 24.91
N LEU A 698 34.19 14.55 24.83
CA LEU A 698 32.85 14.68 24.24
C LEU A 698 31.81 15.26 25.20
N LYS A 699 32.21 15.65 26.42
CA LYS A 699 31.30 16.05 27.50
C LYS A 699 31.54 17.51 27.91
N PRO A 700 30.63 18.45 27.54
CA PRO A 700 30.82 19.86 27.84
C PRO A 700 30.76 20.14 29.35
N ARG A 701 31.59 21.08 29.83
CA ARG A 701 31.92 21.23 31.25
C ARG A 701 30.70 21.19 32.19
N GLY A 702 30.65 20.11 33.00
CA GLY A 702 29.59 19.84 33.96
C GLY A 702 28.42 19.01 33.41
N TRP A 703 28.60 18.28 32.30
CA TRP A 703 27.61 17.41 31.67
C TRP A 703 27.02 16.37 32.62
N ASP A 704 27.86 15.56 33.27
CA ASP A 704 27.45 14.48 34.18
C ASP A 704 26.86 15.00 35.51
N HIS A 705 26.76 16.32 35.67
CA HIS A 705 26.16 17.02 36.81
C HIS A 705 25.08 18.04 36.37
N LEU A 706 24.57 17.93 35.14
CA LEU A 706 23.59 18.85 34.57
C LEU A 706 22.26 18.79 35.35
N HIS A 707 21.93 19.88 36.05
CA HIS A 707 20.66 20.01 36.75
C HIS A 707 19.53 20.35 35.77
N LYS A 708 18.56 19.45 35.65
CA LYS A 708 17.35 19.64 34.85
C LYS A 708 16.37 20.62 35.51
N PRO A 709 15.60 21.41 34.73
CA PRO A 709 14.47 22.16 35.26
C PRO A 709 13.47 21.25 35.99
N ALA A 710 12.86 21.78 37.07
CA ALA A 710 11.85 21.05 37.82
C ALA A 710 10.60 20.80 36.97
N PHE A 711 10.11 19.57 37.00
CA PHE A 711 8.91 19.10 36.30
C PHE A 711 8.24 18.09 37.22
N THR A 712 7.01 18.37 37.68
CA THR A 712 6.40 17.64 38.81
C THR A 712 5.34 16.66 38.33
N ALA A 713 4.55 17.05 37.34
CA ALA A 713 3.55 16.19 36.70
C ALA A 713 3.40 16.54 35.21
N PRO A 714 2.96 15.60 34.34
CA PRO A 714 2.78 15.86 32.91
C PRO A 714 1.85 17.04 32.58
N GLU A 715 0.87 17.36 33.43
CA GLU A 715 0.01 18.53 33.28
C GLU A 715 0.72 19.89 33.45
N ASP A 716 1.95 19.93 33.98
CA ASP A 716 2.80 21.13 34.02
C ASP A 716 3.40 21.45 32.62
N MET A 717 3.27 20.55 31.63
CA MET A 717 3.97 20.65 30.36
C MET A 717 3.36 21.71 29.42
N ALA A 718 4.05 22.85 29.32
CA ALA A 718 3.90 23.81 28.23
C ALA A 718 5.08 23.71 27.25
N LEU A 719 4.76 23.40 25.99
CA LEU A 719 5.71 23.18 24.88
C LEU A 719 5.89 24.44 24.01
N TYR A 720 7.07 24.55 23.40
CA TYR A 720 7.37 25.48 22.31
C TYR A 720 8.14 24.74 21.20
N GLU A 721 7.47 24.48 20.09
CA GLU A 721 7.99 23.85 18.88
C GLU A 721 8.95 24.81 18.15
N LEU A 722 10.14 24.34 17.78
CA LEU A 722 11.23 25.16 17.27
C LEU A 722 12.15 24.37 16.33
N HIS A 723 12.61 25.02 15.25
CA HIS A 723 13.62 24.50 14.33
C HIS A 723 14.99 25.13 14.61
N VAL A 724 16.07 24.33 14.56
CA VAL A 724 17.45 24.75 14.90
C VAL A 724 17.92 25.90 13.99
N ARG A 725 17.61 25.84 12.70
CA ARG A 725 17.94 26.92 11.75
C ARG A 725 17.09 28.18 11.99
N ASP A 726 15.77 28.04 12.12
CA ASP A 726 14.84 29.16 12.37
C ASP A 726 15.22 29.99 13.59
N PHE A 727 15.69 29.32 14.64
CA PHE A 727 16.08 29.95 15.91
C PHE A 727 17.11 31.08 15.74
N SER A 728 18.02 30.97 14.77
CA SER A 728 19.24 31.78 14.76
C SER A 728 19.81 32.17 13.40
N ILE A 729 19.34 31.62 12.28
CA ILE A 729 19.91 31.91 10.95
C ILE A 729 19.91 33.42 10.61
N SER A 730 18.91 34.16 11.12
CA SER A 730 18.76 35.61 10.99
C SER A 730 19.12 36.41 12.26
N ASP A 731 19.50 35.77 13.38
CA ASP A 731 19.90 36.49 14.61
C ASP A 731 21.32 37.04 14.46
N THR A 732 21.42 38.32 14.08
CA THR A 732 22.70 39.00 13.89
C THR A 732 23.52 39.16 15.18
N SER A 733 22.94 38.90 16.36
CA SER A 733 23.66 38.87 17.64
C SER A 733 24.33 37.52 17.96
N VAL A 734 24.11 36.49 17.13
CA VAL A 734 24.91 35.25 17.09
C VAL A 734 26.07 35.43 16.09
N PRO A 735 27.29 34.90 16.36
CA PRO A 735 28.41 34.92 15.40
C PRO A 735 28.03 34.25 14.08
N ALA A 736 28.47 34.79 12.94
CA ALA A 736 27.95 34.39 11.63
C ALA A 736 28.15 32.90 11.28
N ALA A 737 29.27 32.30 11.69
CA ALA A 737 29.54 30.87 11.51
C ALA A 737 28.62 29.97 12.37
N GLU A 738 28.15 30.47 13.52
CA GLU A 738 27.31 29.75 14.49
C GLU A 738 25.81 30.03 14.30
N ARG A 739 25.42 30.66 13.18
CA ARG A 739 24.01 30.94 12.85
C ARG A 739 23.37 29.75 12.15
N GLY A 740 22.35 29.19 12.78
CA GLY A 740 21.62 28.01 12.34
C GLY A 740 22.20 26.68 12.85
N THR A 741 23.15 26.72 13.79
CA THR A 741 23.80 25.53 14.38
C THR A 741 23.39 25.35 15.86
N PHE A 742 23.63 24.16 16.42
CA PHE A 742 23.42 23.85 17.84
C PHE A 742 24.14 24.85 18.77
N ARG A 743 25.32 25.32 18.37
CA ARG A 743 26.08 26.33 19.11
C ARG A 743 25.38 27.69 19.25
N ALA A 744 24.41 28.03 18.39
CA ALA A 744 23.61 29.25 18.55
C ALA A 744 22.94 29.35 19.93
N PHE A 745 22.55 28.21 20.52
CA PHE A 745 21.91 28.14 21.84
C PHE A 745 22.88 28.43 22.99
N THR A 746 24.20 28.31 22.79
CA THR A 746 25.20 28.64 23.82
C THR A 746 25.29 30.14 24.10
N HIS A 747 24.96 30.98 23.11
CA HIS A 747 25.00 32.45 23.16
C HIS A 747 23.87 33.01 24.03
N ARG A 748 23.99 32.90 25.36
CA ARG A 748 22.97 33.35 26.34
C ARG A 748 22.53 34.81 26.18
N ASN A 749 23.35 35.64 25.53
CA ASN A 749 23.11 37.06 25.25
C ASN A 749 22.58 37.33 23.82
N SER A 750 22.24 36.30 23.04
CA SER A 750 21.58 36.47 21.74
C SER A 750 20.13 36.97 21.88
N ILE A 751 19.49 37.40 20.80
CA ILE A 751 18.07 37.75 20.81
C ILE A 751 17.26 36.47 21.04
N GLY A 752 17.60 35.37 20.36
CA GLY A 752 16.99 34.06 20.54
C GLY A 752 17.03 33.55 21.98
N MET A 753 18.21 33.43 22.61
CA MET A 753 18.32 32.88 23.97
C MET A 753 17.70 33.79 25.03
N ARG A 754 17.76 35.12 24.88
CA ARG A 754 17.03 36.03 25.77
C ARG A 754 15.52 35.90 25.61
N HIS A 755 15.02 35.56 24.42
CA HIS A 755 13.60 35.32 24.19
C HIS A 755 13.15 33.99 24.80
N LEU A 756 13.88 32.89 24.55
CA LEU A 756 13.60 31.60 25.17
C LEU A 756 13.63 31.68 26.71
N ALA A 757 14.63 32.35 27.30
CA ALA A 757 14.67 32.58 28.75
C ALA A 757 13.55 33.50 29.27
N GLN A 758 12.93 34.35 28.44
CA GLN A 758 11.71 35.09 28.80
C GLN A 758 10.48 34.19 28.76
N LEU A 759 10.34 33.33 27.74
CA LEU A 759 9.28 32.32 27.66
C LEU A 759 9.34 31.34 28.84
N ALA A 760 10.54 30.90 29.22
CA ALA A 760 10.78 30.05 30.39
C ALA A 760 10.24 30.71 31.67
N ARG A 761 10.61 31.96 31.93
CA ARG A 761 10.10 32.75 33.08
C ARG A 761 8.60 33.07 32.99
N ALA A 762 7.98 32.95 31.82
CA ALA A 762 6.54 33.12 31.63
C ALA A 762 5.75 31.80 31.77
N GLY A 763 6.42 30.65 31.94
CA GLY A 763 5.79 29.34 32.17
C GLY A 763 5.86 28.38 30.98
N ILE A 764 6.61 28.67 29.91
CA ILE A 764 7.02 27.61 28.95
C ILE A 764 8.03 26.71 29.66
N SER A 765 7.86 25.40 29.53
CA SER A 765 8.62 24.40 30.29
C SER A 765 9.59 23.58 29.44
N HIS A 766 9.24 23.38 28.17
CA HIS A 766 9.94 22.52 27.23
C HIS A 766 10.06 23.21 25.87
N VAL A 767 11.21 23.07 25.22
CA VAL A 767 11.37 23.30 23.78
C VAL A 767 11.27 21.94 23.10
N HIS A 768 10.43 21.83 22.09
CA HIS A 768 10.36 20.68 21.19
C HIS A 768 11.13 21.06 19.93
N LEU A 769 12.32 20.48 19.78
CA LEU A 769 13.13 20.65 18.58
C LEU A 769 12.56 19.76 17.48
N LEU A 770 12.38 20.31 16.28
CA LEU A 770 12.22 19.54 15.05
C LEU A 770 13.40 18.55 14.85
N PRO A 771 13.30 17.62 13.89
CA PRO A 771 14.35 16.64 13.59
C PRO A 771 15.77 17.22 13.67
N SER A 772 16.59 16.55 14.49
CA SER A 772 17.96 16.94 14.81
C SER A 772 18.87 15.72 15.06
N PHE A 773 18.35 14.53 14.75
CA PHE A 773 19.14 13.40 14.27
C PHE A 773 19.54 13.64 12.80
N ASP A 774 20.51 12.89 12.28
CA ASP A 774 21.01 12.97 10.90
C ASP A 774 19.92 12.65 9.84
N PHE A 775 19.69 13.62 8.93
CA PHE A 775 18.69 13.53 7.86
C PHE A 775 19.27 13.86 6.47
N ALA A 776 18.84 13.13 5.45
CA ALA A 776 19.57 13.07 4.17
C ALA A 776 19.38 14.28 3.22
N THR A 777 18.63 15.31 3.61
CA THR A 777 18.03 16.29 2.67
C THR A 777 18.60 17.71 2.75
N VAL A 778 19.68 17.94 3.49
CA VAL A 778 20.47 19.19 3.47
C VAL A 778 21.96 18.84 3.35
N PRO A 779 22.75 19.53 2.51
CA PRO A 779 24.21 19.40 2.54
C PRO A 779 24.76 19.82 3.90
N GLU A 780 25.44 18.91 4.59
CA GLU A 780 26.00 19.18 5.93
C GLU A 780 27.10 20.25 5.86
N LYS A 781 27.88 20.23 4.77
CA LYS A 781 28.90 21.23 4.49
C LYS A 781 28.27 22.57 4.07
N ARG A 782 28.40 23.58 4.95
CA ARG A 782 27.87 24.94 4.73
C ARG A 782 28.42 25.63 3.47
N ALA A 783 29.57 25.19 2.93
CA ALA A 783 30.13 25.69 1.68
C ALA A 783 29.27 25.31 0.46
N ASP A 784 28.60 24.16 0.53
CA ASP A 784 27.86 23.55 -0.58
C ASP A 784 26.35 23.89 -0.53
N GLN A 785 25.89 24.53 0.55
CA GLN A 785 24.53 25.05 0.72
C GLN A 785 24.27 26.26 -0.22
N ALA A 786 23.57 26.00 -1.33
CA ALA A 786 23.16 27.00 -2.31
C ALA A 786 22.35 28.15 -1.69
N GLN A 787 22.34 29.31 -2.36
CA GLN A 787 21.60 30.50 -1.92
C GLN A 787 20.71 31.01 -3.06
N PRO A 788 19.48 31.48 -2.77
CA PRO A 788 18.56 31.97 -3.80
C PRO A 788 19.10 33.24 -4.46
N ALA A 789 18.93 33.35 -5.78
CA ALA A 789 19.47 34.45 -6.56
C ALA A 789 18.64 35.75 -6.45
N GLY A 790 19.33 36.89 -6.48
CA GLY A 790 18.71 38.23 -6.52
C GLY A 790 18.35 38.82 -5.15
N ASP A 791 17.94 40.08 -5.15
CA ASP A 791 17.41 40.74 -3.95
C ASP A 791 15.92 40.40 -3.78
N LEU A 792 15.63 39.34 -3.01
CA LEU A 792 14.27 38.89 -2.73
C LEU A 792 13.40 39.95 -2.03
N ALA A 793 14.00 40.95 -1.38
CA ALA A 793 13.28 42.04 -0.72
C ALA A 793 12.90 43.18 -1.70
N SER A 794 13.49 43.22 -2.90
CA SER A 794 13.12 44.15 -3.97
C SER A 794 11.86 43.74 -4.74
N TYR A 795 11.49 42.46 -4.69
CA TYR A 795 10.37 41.89 -5.43
C TYR A 795 9.01 42.21 -4.81
N ALA A 796 7.95 42.26 -5.63
CA ALA A 796 6.59 42.57 -5.18
C ALA A 796 6.07 41.50 -4.20
N ALA A 797 5.38 41.92 -3.13
CA ALA A 797 4.94 41.00 -2.07
C ALA A 797 3.81 40.01 -2.48
N ASP A 798 3.23 40.22 -3.66
CA ASP A 798 2.27 39.37 -4.36
C ASP A 798 2.82 38.83 -5.69
N GLY A 799 4.13 38.98 -5.94
CA GLY A 799 4.85 38.41 -7.07
C GLY A 799 5.28 36.95 -6.85
N GLU A 800 5.67 36.30 -7.94
CA GLU A 800 6.10 34.89 -7.97
C GLU A 800 7.64 34.76 -8.02
N GLN A 801 8.38 35.86 -8.09
CA GLN A 801 9.84 35.87 -8.22
C GLN A 801 10.54 35.30 -6.99
N GLN A 802 10.05 35.59 -5.78
CA GLN A 802 10.63 35.07 -4.52
C GLN A 802 10.53 33.55 -4.45
N GLN A 803 9.37 32.98 -4.80
CA GLN A 803 9.18 31.55 -4.73
C GLN A 803 9.94 30.82 -5.85
N ALA A 804 10.08 31.42 -7.04
CA ALA A 804 10.88 30.87 -8.12
C ALA A 804 12.38 30.85 -7.76
N ALA A 805 12.91 31.92 -7.17
CA ALA A 805 14.30 32.00 -6.74
C ALA A 805 14.65 31.00 -5.61
N ILE A 806 13.67 30.68 -4.75
CA ILE A 806 13.82 29.62 -3.72
C ILE A 806 13.65 28.22 -4.34
N ALA A 807 12.66 28.02 -5.21
CA ALA A 807 12.40 26.73 -5.86
C ALA A 807 13.58 26.25 -6.73
N ALA A 808 14.38 27.18 -7.28
CA ALA A 808 15.61 26.88 -8.01
C ALA A 808 16.79 26.38 -7.15
N VAL A 809 16.70 26.46 -5.80
CA VAL A 809 17.77 26.08 -4.88
C VAL A 809 17.35 25.18 -3.71
N LYS A 810 16.05 25.08 -3.39
CA LYS A 810 15.51 24.38 -2.20
C LYS A 810 16.08 22.99 -1.94
N ASP A 811 16.37 22.21 -2.98
CA ASP A 811 16.83 20.81 -2.89
C ASP A 811 18.35 20.71 -2.64
N ARG A 812 19.02 21.85 -2.44
CA ARG A 812 20.45 22.00 -2.20
C ARG A 812 20.80 23.26 -1.38
N ASP A 813 19.82 23.93 -0.78
CA ASP A 813 20.06 25.01 0.18
C ASP A 813 20.24 24.42 1.59
N GLY A 814 20.38 25.26 2.60
CA GLY A 814 20.60 24.79 3.97
C GLY A 814 19.34 24.47 4.77
N PHE A 815 18.17 24.31 4.16
CA PHE A 815 16.88 24.23 4.82
C PHE A 815 16.05 23.01 4.41
N ASN A 816 15.88 22.10 5.35
CA ASN A 816 14.71 21.21 5.44
C ASN A 816 14.23 21.23 6.91
N TRP A 817 13.01 20.74 7.17
CA TRP A 817 12.56 20.35 8.51
C TRP A 817 13.21 19.05 9.02
N GLY A 818 13.76 18.22 8.12
CA GLY A 818 14.51 17.01 8.47
C GLY A 818 13.66 15.77 8.74
N TYR A 819 12.42 15.73 8.24
CA TYR A 819 11.58 14.52 8.25
C TYR A 819 12.01 13.53 7.16
N ASP A 820 13.32 13.31 7.04
CA ASP A 820 13.96 12.51 6.00
C ASP A 820 15.10 11.66 6.63
N PRO A 821 14.80 10.62 7.43
CA PRO A 821 15.79 9.98 8.29
C PRO A 821 16.86 9.24 7.52
N PHE A 822 18.12 9.38 7.98
CA PHE A 822 19.27 8.64 7.46
C PHE A 822 19.94 7.82 8.57
N HIS A 823 20.40 8.43 9.67
CA HIS A 823 20.84 7.73 10.88
C HIS A 823 20.16 8.25 12.15
N TYR A 824 19.25 7.44 12.73
CA TYR A 824 18.42 7.83 13.86
C TYR A 824 19.16 8.21 15.16
N THR A 825 20.45 7.88 15.32
CA THR A 825 21.18 7.95 16.61
C THR A 825 22.42 8.85 16.58
N VAL A 826 22.60 9.63 15.50
CA VAL A 826 23.67 10.64 15.35
C VAL A 826 23.05 12.03 15.24
N PRO A 827 23.62 13.08 15.85
CA PRO A 827 23.16 14.45 15.62
C PRO A 827 23.33 14.91 14.18
N GLU A 828 22.42 15.76 13.70
CA GLU A 828 22.48 16.41 12.40
C GLU A 828 23.76 17.25 12.21
N GLY A 829 24.51 17.03 11.13
CA GLY A 829 25.79 17.70 10.90
C GLY A 829 25.69 19.06 10.22
N SER A 830 24.64 19.35 9.43
CA SER A 830 24.37 20.71 8.94
C SER A 830 24.07 21.71 10.08
N TYR A 831 23.76 21.18 11.26
CA TYR A 831 23.59 21.93 12.50
C TYR A 831 24.84 21.96 13.40
N ALA A 832 25.97 21.39 13.00
CA ALA A 832 27.25 21.57 13.69
C ALA A 832 28.05 22.75 13.08
N THR A 833 29.07 23.26 13.78
CA THR A 833 30.04 24.21 13.16
C THR A 833 31.16 23.51 12.40
N ASP A 834 31.33 22.22 12.64
CA ASP A 834 32.16 21.27 11.89
C ASP A 834 31.38 19.95 11.76
N PRO A 835 30.98 19.52 10.56
CA PRO A 835 30.23 18.29 10.37
C PRO A 835 31.10 17.03 10.43
N ASP A 836 32.43 17.14 10.26
CA ASP A 836 33.29 15.97 10.15
C ASP A 836 33.58 15.33 11.53
N GLY A 837 32.87 14.24 11.81
CA GLY A 837 33.01 13.47 13.04
C GLY A 837 32.42 14.16 14.27
N SER A 838 33.08 13.97 15.41
CA SER A 838 32.45 14.10 16.73
C SER A 838 32.08 15.53 17.21
N ALA A 839 32.35 16.60 16.45
CA ALA A 839 32.00 17.96 16.87
C ALA A 839 30.47 18.12 17.07
N ARG A 840 29.67 17.53 16.16
CA ARG A 840 28.20 17.43 16.25
C ARG A 840 27.69 16.92 17.62
N ILE A 841 28.42 15.99 18.26
CA ILE A 841 28.09 15.40 19.57
C ILE A 841 28.25 16.42 20.69
N VAL A 842 29.39 17.14 20.71
CA VAL A 842 29.69 18.16 21.73
C VAL A 842 28.70 19.31 21.61
N GLU A 843 28.44 19.80 20.39
CA GLU A 843 27.57 20.94 20.18
C GLU A 843 26.10 20.64 20.53
N PHE A 844 25.59 19.44 20.22
CA PHE A 844 24.26 19.01 20.66
C PHE A 844 24.18 18.96 22.21
N ARG A 845 25.20 18.38 22.87
CA ARG A 845 25.28 18.37 24.34
C ARG A 845 25.36 19.80 24.91
N GLU A 846 26.07 20.71 24.26
CA GLU A 846 26.11 22.13 24.66
C GLU A 846 24.75 22.84 24.49
N MET A 847 24.01 22.57 23.41
CA MET A 847 22.64 23.06 23.21
C MET A 847 21.71 22.59 24.34
N VAL A 848 21.66 21.28 24.64
CA VAL A 848 20.82 20.73 25.72
C VAL A 848 21.20 21.35 27.06
N GLN A 849 22.50 21.44 27.33
CA GLN A 849 23.04 22.07 28.53
C GLN A 849 22.69 23.56 28.63
N ALA A 850 22.64 24.30 27.51
CA ALA A 850 22.27 25.71 27.47
C ALA A 850 20.77 25.95 27.66
N LEU A 851 19.92 25.15 27.00
CA LEU A 851 18.46 25.19 27.15
C LEU A 851 18.02 24.85 28.58
N ASN A 852 18.57 23.78 29.17
CA ASN A 852 18.32 23.44 30.57
C ASN A 852 18.74 24.57 31.53
N ARG A 853 19.90 25.20 31.31
CA ARG A 853 20.36 26.36 32.08
C ARG A 853 19.53 27.64 31.85
N ALA A 854 18.79 27.73 30.74
CA ALA A 854 17.79 28.78 30.51
C ALA A 854 16.42 28.49 31.17
N GLY A 855 16.26 27.31 31.79
CA GLY A 855 15.03 26.88 32.45
C GLY A 855 14.11 26.00 31.59
N LEU A 856 14.59 25.51 30.45
CA LEU A 856 13.81 24.76 29.46
C LEU A 856 14.31 23.32 29.34
N ARG A 857 13.40 22.36 29.43
CA ARG A 857 13.65 20.95 29.06
C ARG A 857 13.67 20.80 27.54
N VAL A 858 14.37 19.79 27.03
CA VAL A 858 14.49 19.54 25.58
C VAL A 858 13.70 18.29 25.20
N VAL A 859 12.69 18.46 24.36
CA VAL A 859 12.03 17.37 23.63
C VAL A 859 12.64 17.27 22.25
N MET A 860 12.93 16.06 21.78
CA MET A 860 13.37 15.82 20.40
C MET A 860 12.20 15.25 19.57
N ASP A 861 12.07 15.70 18.33
CA ASP A 861 11.30 14.99 17.31
C ASP A 861 12.00 13.70 16.92
N VAL A 862 11.24 12.62 16.77
CA VAL A 862 11.76 11.31 16.34
C VAL A 862 10.85 10.68 15.30
N VAL A 863 11.45 10.31 14.16
CA VAL A 863 10.76 9.94 12.93
C VAL A 863 11.08 8.50 12.57
N TYR A 864 10.82 7.57 13.49
CA TYR A 864 11.12 6.14 13.25
C TYR A 864 10.13 5.47 12.28
N ASN A 865 9.09 6.17 11.81
CA ASN A 865 7.98 5.58 11.04
C ASN A 865 8.33 5.30 9.56
N HIS A 866 9.40 5.89 9.04
CA HIS A 866 9.93 5.66 7.69
C HIS A 866 11.45 5.92 7.62
N THR A 867 12.07 5.52 6.52
CA THR A 867 13.42 5.95 6.10
C THR A 867 13.32 6.91 4.92
N THR A 868 14.38 7.69 4.62
CA THR A 868 14.43 8.50 3.38
C THR A 868 14.27 7.62 2.13
N ALA A 869 14.97 6.49 2.10
CA ALA A 869 15.05 5.60 0.95
C ALA A 869 15.36 4.16 1.37
N ALA A 870 15.01 3.24 0.49
CA ALA A 870 15.21 1.79 0.62
C ALA A 870 15.81 1.21 -0.68
N GLY A 871 15.89 -0.12 -0.79
CA GLY A 871 16.58 -0.81 -1.88
C GLY A 871 18.03 -0.34 -2.03
N GLN A 872 18.50 -0.23 -3.28
CA GLN A 872 19.89 0.11 -3.59
C GLN A 872 20.18 1.62 -3.66
N ASN A 873 19.25 2.49 -3.26
CA ASN A 873 19.45 3.95 -3.25
C ASN A 873 20.66 4.36 -2.37
N ASP A 874 21.39 5.42 -2.72
CA ASP A 874 22.56 5.88 -1.97
C ASP A 874 22.24 6.35 -0.54
N ARG A 875 20.98 6.71 -0.26
CA ARG A 875 20.46 7.08 1.06
C ARG A 875 19.78 5.92 1.81
N SER A 876 19.86 4.71 1.27
CA SER A 876 19.41 3.47 1.92
C SER A 876 20.52 2.90 2.80
N VAL A 877 20.23 2.72 4.10
CA VAL A 877 21.13 2.07 5.06
C VAL A 877 20.57 0.69 5.43
N LEU A 878 19.39 0.68 6.06
CA LEU A 878 18.77 -0.54 6.59
C LEU A 878 18.51 -1.61 5.53
N ASP A 879 18.01 -1.21 4.37
CA ASP A 879 17.66 -2.13 3.27
C ASP A 879 18.88 -2.64 2.50
N LYS A 880 20.03 -1.94 2.57
CA LYS A 880 21.31 -2.44 2.04
C LYS A 880 21.98 -3.49 2.94
N VAL A 881 21.57 -3.57 4.22
CA VAL A 881 22.08 -4.56 5.20
C VAL A 881 21.15 -5.78 5.29
N VAL A 882 19.84 -5.58 5.42
CA VAL A 882 18.84 -6.67 5.43
C VAL A 882 17.64 -6.28 4.54
N PRO A 883 17.73 -6.51 3.22
CA PRO A 883 16.70 -6.15 2.27
C PRO A 883 15.30 -6.67 2.67
N GLY A 884 14.29 -5.80 2.65
CA GLY A 884 12.90 -6.17 2.90
C GLY A 884 12.55 -6.53 4.35
N TYR A 885 13.49 -6.45 5.30
CA TYR A 885 13.21 -6.70 6.73
C TYR A 885 12.78 -5.45 7.49
N TYR A 886 13.51 -4.34 7.35
CA TYR A 886 13.24 -3.15 8.17
C TYR A 886 12.05 -2.32 7.67
N HIS A 887 11.66 -2.51 6.42
CA HIS A 887 10.54 -1.84 5.76
C HIS A 887 9.28 -2.70 5.81
N ARG A 888 8.11 -2.05 5.80
CA ARG A 888 6.83 -2.75 5.72
C ARG A 888 6.46 -2.98 4.26
N LEU A 889 6.10 -4.21 3.93
CA LEU A 889 5.75 -4.61 2.57
C LEU A 889 4.24 -4.81 2.42
N ASN A 890 3.70 -4.54 1.24
CA ASN A 890 2.35 -4.92 0.85
C ASN A 890 2.26 -6.45 0.62
N LEU A 891 1.15 -6.96 0.08
CA LEU A 891 1.01 -8.40 -0.21
C LEU A 891 1.93 -8.87 -1.35
N ASP A 892 2.34 -7.98 -2.26
CA ASP A 892 3.17 -8.29 -3.43
C ASP A 892 4.67 -8.08 -3.17
N GLY A 893 5.08 -7.74 -1.95
CA GLY A 893 6.47 -7.48 -1.58
C GLY A 893 6.97 -6.06 -1.85
N ALA A 894 6.14 -5.18 -2.41
CA ALA A 894 6.48 -3.76 -2.62
C ALA A 894 6.45 -2.99 -1.28
N ILE A 895 7.34 -2.01 -1.12
CA ILE A 895 7.44 -1.22 0.11
C ILE A 895 6.26 -0.25 0.24
N GLU A 896 5.61 -0.28 1.40
CA GLU A 896 4.53 0.62 1.78
C GLU A 896 5.06 2.06 1.92
N THR A 897 4.37 3.04 1.32
CA THR A 897 4.81 4.46 1.28
C THR A 897 3.84 5.44 1.95
N SER A 898 2.87 4.92 2.72
CA SER A 898 1.72 5.69 3.20
C SER A 898 2.07 6.86 4.14
N SER A 899 3.25 6.88 4.76
CA SER A 899 3.75 8.00 5.57
C SER A 899 4.04 9.24 4.69
N CYS A 900 4.93 9.03 3.73
CA CYS A 900 5.44 9.92 2.67
C CYS A 900 6.62 9.26 1.94
N CYS A 901 7.38 8.41 2.66
CA CYS A 901 8.58 7.72 2.22
C CYS A 901 8.50 6.22 2.59
N ALA A 902 9.60 5.46 2.51
CA ALA A 902 9.61 4.02 2.76
C ALA A 902 9.25 3.68 4.23
N ASN A 903 8.02 3.20 4.47
CA ASN A 903 7.50 2.91 5.81
C ASN A 903 8.32 1.82 6.51
N THR A 904 8.62 1.99 7.80
CA THR A 904 9.29 0.96 8.60
C THR A 904 8.30 -0.04 9.21
N ALA A 905 8.72 -1.30 9.31
CA ALA A 905 7.98 -2.37 9.97
C ALA A 905 8.40 -2.48 11.45
N SER A 906 8.00 -1.52 12.28
CA SER A 906 8.33 -1.53 13.71
C SER A 906 7.74 -2.71 14.51
N GLU A 907 6.82 -3.47 13.93
CA GLU A 907 6.35 -4.79 14.40
C GLU A 907 7.44 -5.87 14.38
N HIS A 908 8.46 -5.74 13.52
CA HIS A 908 9.59 -6.67 13.47
C HIS A 908 10.59 -6.38 14.61
N ARG A 909 11.06 -7.42 15.30
CA ARG A 909 11.78 -7.33 16.59
C ARG A 909 13.04 -6.47 16.54
N MET A 910 13.80 -6.50 15.45
CA MET A 910 15.04 -5.73 15.33
C MET A 910 14.80 -4.25 14.96
N MET A 911 13.65 -3.93 14.34
CA MET A 911 13.22 -2.54 14.15
C MET A 911 12.62 -1.96 15.44
N GLU A 912 11.86 -2.76 16.22
CA GLU A 912 11.47 -2.38 17.60
C GLU A 912 12.70 -2.10 18.46
N LYS A 913 13.72 -2.97 18.39
CA LYS A 913 14.98 -2.81 19.11
C LYS A 913 15.73 -1.55 18.70
N LEU A 914 15.90 -1.29 17.40
CA LEU A 914 16.58 -0.10 16.89
C LEU A 914 15.91 1.20 17.39
N LEU A 915 14.57 1.25 17.34
CA LEU A 915 13.76 2.34 17.89
C LEU A 915 14.03 2.53 19.39
N ILE A 916 13.97 1.45 20.19
CA ILE A 916 14.14 1.54 21.64
C ILE A 916 15.59 1.92 22.02
N ASP A 917 16.59 1.27 21.44
CA ASP A 917 18.01 1.51 21.76
C ASP A 917 18.46 2.92 21.34
N SER A 918 17.95 3.41 20.21
CA SER A 918 18.17 4.79 19.77
C SER A 918 17.59 5.80 20.76
N VAL A 919 16.32 5.68 21.15
CA VAL A 919 15.69 6.57 22.15
C VAL A 919 16.39 6.47 23.52
N LEU A 920 16.80 5.28 23.95
CA LEU A 920 17.57 5.11 25.20
C LEU A 920 18.96 5.77 25.11
N THR A 921 19.58 5.81 23.93
CA THR A 921 20.84 6.53 23.69
C THR A 921 20.63 8.04 23.75
N TRP A 922 19.60 8.59 23.10
CA TRP A 922 19.21 10.00 23.24
C TRP A 922 18.88 10.39 24.69
N ALA A 923 18.17 9.52 25.41
CA ALA A 923 17.83 9.73 26.82
C ALA A 923 19.06 9.71 27.73
N LYS A 924 20.00 8.77 27.56
CA LYS A 924 21.19 8.62 28.43
C LYS A 924 22.34 9.54 28.01
N GLN A 925 22.81 9.42 26.78
CA GLN A 925 24.04 10.04 26.31
C GLN A 925 23.88 11.52 25.93
N TYR A 926 22.68 11.92 25.49
CA TYR A 926 22.34 13.29 25.13
C TYR A 926 21.37 13.96 26.12
N GLN A 927 21.00 13.24 27.19
CA GLN A 927 20.10 13.72 28.25
C GLN A 927 18.80 14.35 27.72
N VAL A 928 18.19 13.81 26.66
CA VAL A 928 16.93 14.34 26.14
C VAL A 928 15.80 14.19 27.18
N ASP A 929 15.01 15.25 27.39
CA ASP A 929 13.97 15.34 28.43
C ASP A 929 12.57 14.86 27.97
N GLY A 930 12.42 14.48 26.69
CA GLY A 930 11.18 13.91 26.15
C GLY A 930 11.23 13.68 24.64
N PHE A 931 10.24 12.97 24.11
CA PHE A 931 10.21 12.59 22.69
C PHE A 931 8.82 12.81 22.07
N ARG A 932 8.78 13.46 20.90
CA ARG A 932 7.61 13.56 20.03
C ARG A 932 7.77 12.55 18.90
N PHE A 933 6.87 11.57 18.83
CA PHE A 933 6.85 10.58 17.77
C PHE A 933 6.06 11.09 16.57
N ASP A 934 6.76 11.30 15.47
CA ASP A 934 6.16 11.56 14.17
C ASP A 934 5.36 10.35 13.69
N LEU A 935 4.19 10.61 13.09
CA LEU A 935 3.21 9.61 12.65
C LEU A 935 3.11 8.38 13.58
N MET A 936 3.04 8.60 14.90
CA MET A 936 3.00 7.55 15.93
C MET A 936 1.96 6.45 15.65
N GLY A 937 0.90 6.72 14.89
CA GLY A 937 -0.06 5.71 14.40
C GLY A 937 0.53 4.59 13.55
N HIS A 938 1.74 4.75 12.98
CA HIS A 938 2.48 3.74 12.22
C HIS A 938 3.36 2.83 13.09
N HIS A 939 3.40 3.07 14.40
CA HIS A 939 4.07 2.21 15.37
C HIS A 939 3.10 1.30 16.12
N MET A 940 3.56 0.10 16.48
CA MET A 940 2.78 -0.77 17.35
C MET A 940 2.72 -0.23 18.79
N LYS A 941 1.54 -0.32 19.41
CA LYS A 941 1.27 0.12 20.79
C LYS A 941 2.15 -0.63 21.80
N SER A 942 2.51 -1.88 21.51
CA SER A 942 3.52 -2.66 22.23
C SER A 942 4.82 -1.89 22.41
N ASN A 943 5.33 -1.31 21.32
CA ASN A 943 6.64 -0.68 21.24
C ASN A 943 6.67 0.57 22.11
N MET A 944 5.63 1.39 21.98
CA MET A 944 5.45 2.61 22.79
C MET A 944 5.35 2.29 24.29
N VAL A 945 4.67 1.19 24.66
CA VAL A 945 4.55 0.73 26.06
C VAL A 945 5.86 0.12 26.58
N LYS A 946 6.57 -0.69 25.78
CA LYS A 946 7.91 -1.22 26.10
C LYS A 946 8.92 -0.08 26.29
N LEU A 947 8.93 0.91 25.40
CA LEU A 947 9.78 2.10 25.50
C LEU A 947 9.50 2.89 26.79
N ARG A 948 8.22 3.10 27.14
CA ARG A 948 7.83 3.75 28.40
C ARG A 948 8.39 2.98 29.61
N GLN A 949 8.29 1.65 29.61
CA GLN A 949 8.85 0.80 30.67
C GLN A 949 10.37 0.86 30.73
N ALA A 950 11.06 0.87 29.58
CA ALA A 950 12.52 0.99 29.50
C ALA A 950 13.01 2.34 30.04
N LEU A 951 12.31 3.44 29.71
CA LEU A 951 12.57 4.77 30.28
C LEU A 951 12.26 4.82 31.78
N ASP A 952 11.15 4.22 32.24
CA ASP A 952 10.78 4.17 33.68
C ASP A 952 11.77 3.37 34.55
N ALA A 953 12.63 2.56 33.92
CA ALA A 953 13.73 1.83 34.54
C ALA A 953 15.03 2.64 34.64
N LEU A 954 15.19 3.74 33.89
CA LEU A 954 16.36 4.63 33.98
C LEU A 954 16.33 5.48 35.26
N SER A 955 17.50 5.68 35.86
CA SER A 955 17.66 6.38 37.14
C SER A 955 18.90 7.26 37.15
N ALA A 956 18.77 8.47 37.71
CA ALA A 956 19.85 9.47 37.71
C ALA A 956 21.15 9.00 38.38
N ARG A 957 21.09 7.97 39.23
CA ARG A 957 22.27 7.37 39.88
C ARG A 957 23.05 6.38 39.00
N ARG A 958 22.40 5.68 38.07
CA ARG A 958 23.01 4.63 37.23
C ARG A 958 23.19 5.10 35.78
N ASP A 959 22.24 5.88 35.28
CA ASP A 959 22.07 6.18 33.85
C ASP A 959 22.16 7.69 33.54
N GLY A 960 22.56 8.51 34.50
CA GLY A 960 22.65 9.97 34.40
C GLY A 960 21.30 10.72 34.43
N VAL A 961 20.20 10.07 34.02
CA VAL A 961 18.86 10.68 33.91
C VAL A 961 17.78 9.99 34.74
N ASP A 962 16.83 10.77 35.26
CA ASP A 962 15.56 10.23 35.80
C ASP A 962 14.57 10.03 34.65
N GLY A 963 14.48 8.80 34.13
CA GLY A 963 13.66 8.50 32.96
C GLY A 963 12.16 8.60 33.21
N ARG A 964 11.71 8.65 34.47
CA ARG A 964 10.30 8.92 34.82
C ARG A 964 9.89 10.37 34.59
N ALA A 965 10.86 11.28 34.55
CA ALA A 965 10.66 12.67 34.17
C ALA A 965 10.72 12.90 32.64
N ILE A 966 11.10 11.88 31.85
CA ILE A 966 11.10 11.94 30.38
C ILE A 966 9.69 11.66 29.87
N TYR A 967 9.08 12.62 29.17
CA TYR A 967 7.71 12.49 28.65
C TYR A 967 7.66 11.99 27.21
N LEU A 968 6.62 11.23 26.85
CA LEU A 968 6.37 10.72 25.50
C LEU A 968 5.03 11.23 24.98
N TYR A 969 5.01 11.70 23.73
CA TYR A 969 3.78 11.96 22.98
C TYR A 969 4.00 11.77 21.48
N GLY A 970 2.94 11.77 20.67
CA GLY A 970 3.08 11.68 19.23
C GLY A 970 1.80 11.83 18.40
N GLU A 971 1.93 11.62 17.11
CA GLU A 971 0.85 11.73 16.13
C GLU A 971 0.11 10.41 15.89
N GLY A 972 -0.77 10.06 16.84
CA GLY A 972 -1.63 8.87 16.76
C GLY A 972 -2.77 8.95 15.72
N TRP A 973 -2.48 9.41 14.50
CA TRP A 973 -3.42 9.44 13.37
C TRP A 973 -3.67 8.02 12.82
N ASN A 974 -4.87 7.75 12.32
CA ASN A 974 -5.27 6.44 11.81
C ASN A 974 -5.52 6.51 10.30
N PHE A 975 -4.58 5.98 9.50
CA PHE A 975 -4.58 5.96 8.04
C PHE A 975 -3.48 5.01 7.53
N GLY A 976 -3.45 4.73 6.23
CA GLY A 976 -2.49 3.81 5.61
C GLY A 976 -2.81 2.34 5.87
N GLU A 977 -1.87 1.47 5.52
CA GLU A 977 -1.88 0.02 5.71
C GLU A 977 -2.01 -0.42 7.18
N VAL A 978 -1.65 0.46 8.12
CA VAL A 978 -1.78 0.24 9.57
C VAL A 978 -3.18 0.59 10.10
N ALA A 979 -4.07 1.15 9.27
CA ALA A 979 -5.37 1.64 9.70
C ALA A 979 -6.19 0.56 10.41
N ASP A 980 -6.92 0.99 11.44
CA ASP A 980 -7.88 0.18 12.19
C ASP A 980 -7.35 -1.17 12.74
N ASN A 981 -6.04 -1.21 12.99
CA ASN A 981 -5.26 -2.35 13.50
C ASN A 981 -4.95 -3.46 12.46
N ALA A 982 -5.02 -3.19 11.16
CA ALA A 982 -4.80 -4.22 10.11
C ALA A 982 -3.43 -4.95 10.21
N ARG A 983 -2.38 -4.27 10.68
CA ARG A 983 -1.05 -4.86 10.94
C ARG A 983 -0.80 -5.20 12.43
N GLY A 984 -1.81 -5.07 13.31
CA GLY A 984 -1.71 -5.23 14.77
C GLY A 984 -2.19 -3.98 15.53
N GLU A 985 -2.28 -4.05 16.88
CA GLU A 985 -2.67 -2.87 17.69
C GLU A 985 -1.65 -1.73 17.55
N ASN A 986 -1.97 -0.73 16.72
CA ASN A 986 -1.11 0.42 16.49
C ASN A 986 -1.35 1.57 17.48
N ALA A 987 -0.41 2.52 17.59
CA ALA A 987 -0.38 3.56 18.61
C ALA A 987 -1.24 4.81 18.27
N ILE A 988 -2.43 4.56 17.70
CA ILE A 988 -3.43 5.59 17.39
C ILE A 988 -4.12 6.16 18.64
N GLN A 989 -4.68 7.37 18.53
CA GLN A 989 -5.33 8.12 19.62
C GLN A 989 -6.31 7.31 20.48
N ARG A 990 -7.05 6.36 19.90
CA ARG A 990 -8.01 5.52 20.65
C ARG A 990 -7.30 4.42 21.46
N ASN A 991 -6.28 3.80 20.88
CA ASN A 991 -5.54 2.66 21.43
C ASN A 991 -4.59 3.09 22.56
N MET A 992 -4.03 4.30 22.46
CA MET A 992 -3.14 4.87 23.47
C MET A 992 -3.85 5.42 24.72
N ALA A 993 -5.19 5.43 24.73
CA ALA A 993 -5.97 5.90 25.87
C ALA A 993 -5.67 5.07 27.14
N GLY A 994 -5.14 5.72 28.17
CA GLY A 994 -4.78 5.09 29.44
C GLY A 994 -3.32 4.62 29.57
N THR A 995 -2.52 4.69 28.49
CA THR A 995 -1.07 4.34 28.53
C THR A 995 -0.20 5.36 29.28
N GLY A 996 -0.69 6.60 29.43
CA GLY A 996 0.10 7.73 29.94
C GLY A 996 0.93 8.46 28.87
N ILE A 997 0.94 7.97 27.63
CA ILE A 997 1.61 8.59 26.48
C ILE A 997 0.64 9.58 25.81
N GLY A 998 1.14 10.76 25.45
CA GLY A 998 0.33 11.83 24.87
C GLY A 998 0.02 11.63 23.38
N SER A 999 -1.05 12.27 22.91
CA SER A 999 -1.34 12.37 21.47
C SER A 999 -1.93 13.73 21.12
N PHE A 1000 -1.58 14.29 19.96
CA PHE A 1000 -2.08 15.59 19.52
C PHE A 1000 -3.62 15.63 19.40
N ASN A 1001 -4.23 16.75 19.81
CA ASN A 1001 -5.68 16.97 19.79
C ASN A 1001 -6.13 17.81 18.58
N ASP A 1002 -6.27 17.15 17.43
CA ASP A 1002 -6.87 17.69 16.20
C ASP A 1002 -8.32 18.18 16.39
N ARG A 1003 -9.12 17.52 17.25
CA ARG A 1003 -10.53 17.92 17.52
C ARG A 1003 -10.61 19.35 18.08
N LEU A 1004 -9.64 19.75 18.91
CA LEU A 1004 -9.49 21.14 19.36
C LEU A 1004 -8.96 22.04 18.24
N ARG A 1005 -7.84 21.63 17.61
CA ARG A 1005 -7.16 22.36 16.53
C ARG A 1005 -8.15 22.86 15.47
N ASP A 1006 -8.99 21.96 14.97
CA ASP A 1006 -9.90 22.20 13.87
C ASP A 1006 -11.22 22.83 14.33
N GLY A 1007 -11.62 22.58 15.59
CA GLY A 1007 -12.67 23.33 16.27
C GLY A 1007 -12.35 24.83 16.42
N LEU A 1008 -11.10 25.19 16.73
CA LEU A 1008 -10.63 26.57 16.90
C LEU A 1008 -10.19 27.26 15.60
N ARG A 1009 -9.41 26.58 14.75
CA ARG A 1009 -8.88 27.16 13.49
C ARG A 1009 -9.95 27.19 12.39
N GLY A 1010 -10.86 26.22 12.38
CA GLY A 1010 -11.96 26.09 11.42
C GLY A 1010 -11.55 25.45 10.10
N GLY A 1011 -12.34 24.46 9.66
CA GLY A 1011 -11.98 23.56 8.55
C GLY A 1011 -11.13 22.40 9.05
N ASN A 1012 -10.32 21.83 8.17
CA ASN A 1012 -9.29 20.83 8.44
C ASN A 1012 -8.04 21.15 7.58
N PRO A 1013 -6.98 20.32 7.59
CA PRO A 1013 -5.82 20.49 6.69
C PRO A 1013 -6.12 20.27 5.20
N ARG A 1014 -6.89 19.23 4.83
CA ARG A 1014 -7.14 18.82 3.44
C ARG A 1014 -8.08 19.74 2.64
N HIS A 1015 -8.77 20.72 3.25
CA HIS A 1015 -9.69 21.63 2.53
C HIS A 1015 -8.98 22.71 1.67
N PRO A 1016 -9.31 22.85 0.36
CA PRO A 1016 -8.71 23.85 -0.52
C PRO A 1016 -8.80 25.30 -0.03
N ARG A 1017 -7.71 26.07 -0.21
CA ARG A 1017 -7.55 27.45 0.28
C ARG A 1017 -8.69 28.41 -0.14
N ARG A 1018 -9.36 28.16 -1.28
CA ARG A 1018 -10.49 28.98 -1.80
C ARG A 1018 -11.66 29.11 -0.80
N LEU A 1019 -11.93 28.10 0.04
CA LEU A 1019 -12.97 28.17 1.09
C LEU A 1019 -12.58 29.06 2.30
N ARG A 1020 -11.29 29.24 2.56
CA ARG A 1020 -10.79 30.22 3.55
C ARG A 1020 -10.86 31.64 2.98
N ALA A 1021 -10.44 31.83 1.72
CA ALA A 1021 -10.37 33.12 1.04
C ALA A 1021 -11.74 33.81 0.90
N ARG A 1022 -12.78 33.10 0.42
CA ARG A 1022 -14.15 33.66 0.27
C ARG A 1022 -14.79 34.14 1.59
N ARG A 1023 -14.24 33.77 2.76
CA ARG A 1023 -14.66 34.30 4.07
C ARG A 1023 -13.87 35.53 4.54
N CYS A 1024 -12.65 35.74 4.03
CA CYS A 1024 -11.76 36.83 4.47
C CYS A 1024 -11.97 38.14 3.69
N GLN A 1025 -12.22 38.07 2.37
CA GLN A 1025 -12.38 39.27 1.51
C GLN A 1025 -13.52 40.23 1.91
N ARG A 1026 -14.42 39.85 2.84
CA ARG A 1026 -15.49 40.73 3.36
C ARG A 1026 -15.14 41.52 4.63
N ARG A 1027 -13.91 41.46 5.17
CA ARG A 1027 -13.53 42.23 6.37
C ARG A 1027 -12.07 42.72 6.36
N GLN A 1028 -11.87 44.03 6.14
CA GLN A 1028 -10.60 44.69 6.41
C GLN A 1028 -10.37 44.94 7.92
N ARG A 1029 -9.08 45.01 8.30
CA ARG A 1029 -8.47 45.42 9.59
C ARG A 1029 -8.66 44.46 10.80
N PRO A 1030 -7.55 43.95 11.40
CA PRO A 1030 -7.61 42.96 12.49
C PRO A 1030 -7.40 43.55 13.89
N ARG A 1031 -8.23 43.20 14.88
CA ARG A 1031 -7.90 43.20 16.33
C ARG A 1031 -8.69 42.12 17.10
N ARG A 1032 -7.96 41.28 17.85
CA ARG A 1032 -8.40 40.25 18.83
C ARG A 1032 -9.31 39.11 18.30
N SER A 1033 -8.70 37.92 18.17
CA SER A 1033 -9.28 36.55 18.09
C SER A 1033 -10.58 36.36 17.29
N ASN A 1034 -10.51 35.66 16.15
CA ASN A 1034 -11.59 35.43 15.16
C ASN A 1034 -13.03 35.36 15.74
N ARG A 1035 -13.68 36.53 15.86
CA ARG A 1035 -14.99 36.64 16.49
C ARG A 1035 -16.11 36.26 15.53
N LEU A 1036 -16.59 35.03 15.64
CA LEU A 1036 -17.90 34.60 15.15
C LEU A 1036 -19.03 35.31 15.92
N PHE A 1037 -19.26 36.55 15.51
CA PHE A 1037 -20.46 37.39 15.69
C PHE A 1037 -20.73 38.06 17.05
N ARG A 1038 -20.65 39.40 17.03
CA ARG A 1038 -21.70 40.30 17.58
C ARG A 1038 -22.06 41.31 16.47
N PRO A 1039 -23.23 41.98 16.53
CA PRO A 1039 -24.00 42.26 15.32
C PRO A 1039 -23.46 43.38 14.45
N ALA A 1040 -23.37 43.09 13.14
CA ALA A 1040 -23.27 44.12 12.12
C ALA A 1040 -24.63 44.82 11.96
N ARG A 1041 -24.66 46.15 12.09
CA ARG A 1041 -25.79 46.97 11.63
C ARG A 1041 -25.53 47.43 10.19
N ARG A 1042 -26.58 47.36 9.36
CA ARG A 1042 -26.68 47.72 7.92
C ARG A 1042 -26.08 46.69 6.94
N LEU A 1043 -26.76 46.65 5.78
CA LEU A 1043 -26.55 45.83 4.58
C LEU A 1043 -26.88 44.32 4.70
N HIS A 1044 -27.76 43.87 3.80
CA HIS A 1044 -28.38 42.54 3.63
C HIS A 1044 -29.20 41.94 4.79
N ARG A 1045 -30.53 42.08 4.66
CA ARG A 1045 -31.53 41.19 5.29
C ARG A 1045 -31.59 39.86 4.51
N ARG A 1046 -31.03 38.78 5.05
CA ARG A 1046 -31.54 37.40 4.92
C ARG A 1046 -31.25 36.66 6.24
N PRO A 1047 -32.18 35.84 6.77
CA PRO A 1047 -31.91 35.05 7.97
C PRO A 1047 -30.89 33.94 7.65
N ALA A 1048 -29.99 33.65 8.59
CA ALA A 1048 -29.09 32.50 8.46
C ALA A 1048 -29.85 31.21 8.81
N GLY A 1049 -29.80 30.22 7.91
CA GLY A 1049 -30.45 28.93 8.12
C GLY A 1049 -29.91 28.19 9.34
N GLY A 1050 -30.77 27.40 9.99
CA GLY A 1050 -30.46 26.73 11.26
C GLY A 1050 -29.23 25.83 11.24
N ASP A 1051 -28.81 25.37 10.06
CA ASP A 1051 -27.65 24.49 9.89
C ASP A 1051 -26.32 25.14 10.32
N GLN A 1052 -26.14 26.44 10.06
CA GLN A 1052 -24.96 27.17 10.55
C GLN A 1052 -24.95 27.27 12.10
N LEU A 1053 -26.13 27.32 12.73
CA LEU A 1053 -26.26 27.33 14.18
C LEU A 1053 -26.02 25.95 14.81
N ARG A 1054 -26.43 24.87 14.12
CA ARG A 1054 -26.07 23.47 14.48
C ARG A 1054 -24.56 23.25 14.39
N ARG A 1055 -23.93 23.60 13.27
CA ARG A 1055 -22.46 23.47 13.06
C ARG A 1055 -21.66 24.28 14.09
N PHE A 1056 -22.03 25.53 14.37
CA PHE A 1056 -21.40 26.33 15.43
C PHE A 1056 -21.59 25.73 16.83
N THR A 1057 -22.74 25.12 17.11
CA THR A 1057 -22.98 24.42 18.39
C THR A 1057 -22.08 23.20 18.52
N ARG A 1058 -21.96 22.36 17.47
CA ARG A 1058 -21.02 21.22 17.43
C ARG A 1058 -19.57 21.68 17.66
N GLN A 1059 -19.11 22.72 16.98
CA GLN A 1059 -17.76 23.28 17.18
C GLN A 1059 -17.54 23.82 18.61
N ARG A 1060 -18.48 24.58 19.15
CA ARG A 1060 -18.40 25.09 20.53
C ARG A 1060 -18.36 23.96 21.55
N ASP A 1061 -19.09 22.87 21.31
CA ASP A 1061 -19.16 21.75 22.25
C ASP A 1061 -17.97 20.78 22.09
N LEU A 1062 -17.29 20.75 20.93
CA LEU A 1062 -15.92 20.23 20.78
C LEU A 1062 -14.91 21.05 21.61
N ILE A 1063 -14.90 22.39 21.44
CA ILE A 1063 -14.05 23.31 22.21
C ILE A 1063 -14.28 23.17 23.73
N ARG A 1064 -15.46 22.72 24.17
CA ARG A 1064 -15.79 22.51 25.59
C ARG A 1064 -15.36 21.16 26.17
N ARG A 1065 -15.00 20.17 25.34
CA ARG A 1065 -14.44 18.90 25.82
C ARG A 1065 -12.97 19.05 26.26
N ASP A 1066 -12.28 20.07 25.76
CA ASP A 1066 -10.83 20.22 25.93
C ASP A 1066 -10.38 20.88 27.25
N PRO A 1067 -11.07 21.90 27.81
CA PRO A 1067 -10.90 22.32 29.21
C PRO A 1067 -11.24 21.23 30.26
N ALA A 1068 -11.55 20.01 29.81
CA ALA A 1068 -11.71 18.79 30.60
C ALA A 1068 -10.78 17.66 30.11
N GLN A 1069 -9.69 18.00 29.42
CA GLN A 1069 -8.64 17.09 28.91
C GLN A 1069 -9.15 15.99 27.95
N GLY A 1070 -10.18 16.28 27.15
CA GLY A 1070 -10.64 15.38 26.08
C GLY A 1070 -11.22 14.03 26.51
N ARG A 1071 -11.35 13.77 27.82
CA ARG A 1071 -11.67 12.47 28.40
C ARG A 1071 -13.01 11.90 27.88
N ALA A 1072 -13.01 10.63 27.48
CA ALA A 1072 -14.15 9.97 26.83
C ALA A 1072 -15.45 9.94 27.67
N GLN A 1073 -15.33 9.84 29.01
CA GLN A 1073 -16.47 9.67 29.91
C GLN A 1073 -16.84 10.98 30.64
N ARG A 1074 -17.73 11.81 30.05
CA ARG A 1074 -18.58 12.76 30.82
C ARG A 1074 -19.79 13.28 30.04
N TYR A 1075 -20.97 13.24 30.68
CA TYR A 1075 -22.21 13.82 30.17
C TYR A 1075 -22.30 15.33 30.43
N PHE A 1076 -22.70 16.11 29.42
CA PHE A 1076 -23.06 17.53 29.54
C PHE A 1076 -24.59 17.73 29.63
N GLY A 1077 -25.21 17.14 30.65
CA GLY A 1077 -26.65 17.27 30.90
C GLY A 1077 -27.06 18.69 31.28
N ARG A 1078 -27.69 19.43 30.35
CA ARG A 1078 -28.34 20.71 30.65
C ARG A 1078 -29.75 20.47 31.19
N ALA A 1079 -29.88 20.36 32.51
CA ALA A 1079 -31.17 20.37 33.16
C ALA A 1079 -31.93 21.66 32.80
N ARG A 1080 -33.08 21.51 32.13
CA ARG A 1080 -34.08 22.57 31.92
C ARG A 1080 -35.39 22.10 32.54
N THR A 1081 -35.63 22.54 33.77
CA THR A 1081 -36.93 22.40 34.42
C THR A 1081 -37.93 23.35 33.76
N HIS A 1082 -38.91 22.80 33.05
CA HIS A 1082 -40.23 23.41 32.91
C HIS A 1082 -41.27 22.29 32.99
N ALA A 1083 -42.33 22.53 33.76
CA ALA A 1083 -43.31 21.51 34.09
C ALA A 1083 -44.52 21.57 33.17
N ALA A 1084 -44.93 20.40 32.68
CA ALA A 1084 -46.30 20.08 32.31
C ALA A 1084 -46.44 18.55 32.48
N GLY A 1085 -47.11 18.13 33.54
CA GLY A 1085 -47.41 16.72 33.80
C GLY A 1085 -48.88 16.63 34.17
N GLU A 1086 -49.66 15.91 33.37
CA GLU A 1086 -51.10 15.77 33.59
C GLU A 1086 -51.46 14.46 34.29
N GLN A 1087 -52.53 14.54 35.07
CA GLN A 1087 -53.43 13.45 35.47
C GLN A 1087 -52.80 12.23 36.16
N GLN A 1088 -52.70 12.35 37.49
CA GLN A 1088 -52.76 11.24 38.44
C GLN A 1088 -54.23 10.83 38.66
N PRO A 1089 -54.52 9.54 38.97
CA PRO A 1089 -55.71 9.19 39.76
C PRO A 1089 -55.36 8.51 41.10
N ASP A 1090 -55.30 9.35 42.14
CA ASP A 1090 -56.02 9.25 43.42
C ASP A 1090 -55.92 8.00 44.36
N ARG A 1091 -56.07 8.28 45.67
CA ARG A 1091 -56.29 7.41 46.86
C ARG A 1091 -55.09 6.57 47.34
N ALA A 1092 -54.49 6.81 48.53
CA ALA A 1092 -55.00 6.94 49.90
C ALA A 1092 -55.35 5.58 50.57
N ARG A 1093 -55.07 5.32 51.86
CA ARG A 1093 -54.60 6.21 52.95
C ARG A 1093 -53.86 5.45 54.08
N ALA A 1094 -52.79 6.05 54.60
CA ALA A 1094 -52.26 6.00 55.98
C ALA A 1094 -52.35 4.71 56.85
N ARG A 1095 -51.19 4.34 57.44
CA ARG A 1095 -50.93 4.48 58.90
C ARG A 1095 -49.43 4.36 59.23
N ARG A 1096 -48.99 5.07 60.28
CA ARG A 1096 -47.73 4.81 61.01
C ARG A 1096 -48.05 3.93 62.23
N ALA A 1097 -47.12 3.05 62.65
CA ALA A 1097 -46.26 3.28 63.83
C ALA A 1097 -45.86 1.98 64.60
N VAL A 1098 -44.68 2.07 65.25
CA VAL A 1098 -44.14 1.25 66.37
C VAL A 1098 -43.70 -0.20 66.09
N LEU A 1099 -42.56 -0.56 66.70
CA LEU A 1099 -41.97 -1.91 66.82
C LEU A 1099 -42.70 -2.76 67.88
N PRO A 1100 -42.48 -4.09 67.90
CA PRO A 1100 -41.70 -4.64 69.03
C PRO A 1100 -40.65 -5.69 68.60
N CYS A 1101 -40.02 -6.36 69.58
CA CYS A 1101 -38.78 -7.13 69.42
C CYS A 1101 -38.94 -8.67 69.45
N ARG A 1102 -37.86 -9.36 69.06
CA ARG A 1102 -37.46 -10.76 69.41
C ARG A 1102 -38.25 -11.95 68.82
N ALA A 1103 -37.72 -12.44 67.70
CA ALA A 1103 -37.27 -13.82 67.49
C ALA A 1103 -36.07 -13.73 66.50
N GLY A 1104 -35.18 -14.69 66.25
CA GLY A 1104 -35.12 -16.12 66.56
C GLY A 1104 -34.49 -16.82 65.33
N HIS A 1105 -33.28 -17.36 65.45
CA HIS A 1105 -32.51 -17.98 64.35
C HIS A 1105 -33.20 -19.24 63.77
N PRO A 1106 -32.89 -19.72 62.53
CA PRO A 1106 -31.52 -19.94 62.03
C PRO A 1106 -31.22 -19.56 60.56
N ALA A 1107 -30.01 -19.95 60.13
CA ALA A 1107 -29.26 -19.52 58.96
C ALA A 1107 -29.77 -19.95 57.57
N PHE A 1108 -29.39 -19.19 56.53
CA PHE A 1108 -28.44 -19.67 55.50
C PHE A 1108 -27.68 -18.51 54.82
N GLN A 1109 -26.75 -18.87 53.91
CA GLN A 1109 -25.66 -18.10 53.25
C GLN A 1109 -25.92 -16.66 52.72
N GLY A 1110 -24.84 -15.87 52.57
CA GLY A 1110 -24.80 -14.65 51.73
C GLY A 1110 -23.57 -13.72 51.92
N HIS A 1111 -22.91 -13.30 50.83
CA HIS A 1111 -21.82 -12.29 50.81
C HIS A 1111 -22.34 -10.84 51.06
N GLY A 1112 -21.56 -9.79 51.40
CA GLY A 1112 -20.11 -9.66 51.66
C GLY A 1112 -19.64 -8.18 51.76
N SER A 1113 -18.33 -7.97 51.97
CA SER A 1113 -17.53 -6.73 51.75
C SER A 1113 -17.84 -5.39 52.51
N ARG A 1114 -17.04 -5.16 53.57
CA ARG A 1114 -16.27 -3.93 53.95
C ARG A 1114 -16.84 -2.49 53.84
N GLN A 1115 -16.87 -1.80 54.99
CA GLN A 1115 -16.52 -0.38 55.22
C GLN A 1115 -16.10 -0.19 56.71
N LEU A 1116 -15.50 0.89 57.24
CA LEU A 1116 -14.49 1.92 56.85
C LEU A 1116 -14.36 2.88 58.09
N GLN A 1117 -13.33 3.77 58.19
CA GLN A 1117 -13.25 4.96 59.10
C GLN A 1117 -12.89 4.71 60.61
N ARG A 1118 -12.27 5.62 61.42
CA ARG A 1118 -11.62 6.96 61.22
C ARG A 1118 -10.89 7.53 62.49
N ARG A 1119 -10.23 8.71 62.32
CA ARG A 1119 -9.92 9.82 63.29
C ARG A 1119 -8.65 9.63 64.18
N ARG A 1120 -7.99 10.69 64.73
CA ARG A 1120 -8.30 12.15 64.88
C ARG A 1120 -7.03 13.07 64.87
N LEU A 1121 -7.19 14.39 65.05
CA LEU A 1121 -6.15 15.47 65.01
C LEU A 1121 -5.68 15.92 66.43
N VAL A 1122 -4.59 16.74 66.54
CA VAL A 1122 -4.56 18.12 67.15
C VAL A 1122 -3.13 18.75 67.37
N GLN A 1123 -2.97 20.04 66.99
CA GLN A 1123 -2.08 21.18 67.42
C GLN A 1123 -0.52 21.14 67.64
N CYS A 1124 0.08 22.31 67.30
CA CYS A 1124 1.29 23.07 67.75
C CYS A 1124 2.29 22.49 68.78
N HIS A 1125 3.60 22.83 68.81
CA HIS A 1125 4.23 24.18 68.77
C HIS A 1125 5.79 24.17 68.69
N ARG A 1126 6.43 25.25 68.17
CA ARG A 1126 7.80 25.81 68.41
C ARG A 1126 9.14 24.99 68.30
N LEU A 1127 10.05 25.57 67.48
CA LEU A 1127 11.49 25.92 67.73
C LEU A 1127 12.68 24.92 67.57
N ALA A 1128 13.57 25.31 66.64
CA ALA A 1128 15.01 25.64 66.81
C ALA A 1128 16.14 24.64 66.45
N SER A 1129 17.21 25.23 65.88
CA SER A 1129 18.59 24.75 65.61
C SER A 1129 18.76 23.51 64.71
N GLY A 1130 19.68 23.55 63.74
CA GLY A 1130 20.58 24.65 63.34
C GLY A 1130 21.36 24.35 62.07
#